data_AF-A0AAN6SBV3-F1
#
_entry.id   AF-A0AAN6SBV3-F1
#
_cell.length_a   1.000
_cell.length_b   1.000
_cell.length_c   1.000
_cell.angle_alpha   90.00
_cell.angle_beta   90.00
_cell.angle_gamma   90.00
#
_symmetry.space_group_name_H-M   'P 1'
#
loop_
_entity.id
_entity.type
_entity.pdbx_description
1 polymer ?
#
loop_
_entity_poly.entity_id
_entity_poly.type
_entity_poly.pdbx_seq_one_letter_code
_entity_poly.pdbx_strand_id
1 'polypeptide(L)'
;MGFPDENDHDVQEVPSTSANSLKDISKTETNQVTKDEDVKPSPPSWKPGALRQFPVYGILPLLLSIVCTGIAILIVRLTHHKDIEQWSGRKAPQVLLSYTTTVANSLMGVAFAEAAVITFWRGAVGGMPVSNLHYVWSSSSSVVGALNSLWRRRAVGVSLVSILVAISTLIRGPLMQRAIFVELVDLEVLDTIKVPVMADMSNEWGGMMTGQSLTDLRFAPGFADAVANYQSQSPMSILGANCTNCELNVVAFGFQVNCTATNIPYNLTGSFEAIMNQTLKETMFDSKVGIVEESARGSLLNISVVRKVDVGYEGNLEHKVCLLAPSLLNYSMALDGNILSFKSENWYDVAAVEDPLNLPPVDSFVKPINMTLAYRTGLGSTIPALRAIGSLLFDSTSNVSHGGAVGWTTSNSGLLSNLFYTAATSALRRSSDPKDYSFDDPMQDIINTYRDMAFRMSLQAATEENEGLSDKDVKVFQEVGYTSHTSMARYAMDKAALAVAVVISLLGPVATLVLFWGWWKLGRRFTMSPLEMINAVLAAPVEEELFGGEDDDEDDERQDRRQQGESRSAAANRNRNRHDQLEVTRVLAECTDKGDASGADLANHIRQKKKGEEPVLKYGVDGRGKLSMQVVGGGGGGMRRRREKEGGFVSGLVDVLLNDA
;
A
#
# COMPACT_ATOMS: atom_id res chain seq x y z
N MET A 1 -3.44 -2.69 -49.78
CA MET A 1 -2.23 -1.83 -49.85
C MET A 1 -1.43 -2.11 -48.59
N GLY A 2 -0.19 -2.61 -48.59
CA GLY A 2 0.63 -3.18 -49.66
C GLY A 2 2.02 -3.55 -49.12
N PHE A 3 2.41 -4.83 -49.20
CA PHE A 3 3.81 -5.31 -49.32
C PHE A 3 4.21 -5.24 -50.82
N PRO A 4 5.45 -5.51 -51.33
CA PRO A 4 6.69 -6.14 -50.78
C PRO A 4 7.81 -5.09 -50.48
N ASP A 5 9.14 -5.30 -50.38
CA ASP A 5 10.13 -6.41 -50.58
C ASP A 5 11.02 -6.60 -49.31
N GLU A 6 11.86 -7.61 -49.05
CA GLU A 6 12.61 -8.69 -49.77
C GLU A 6 14.08 -8.40 -50.18
N ASN A 7 14.97 -9.38 -49.88
CA ASN A 7 16.33 -9.63 -50.42
C ASN A 7 17.54 -8.72 -50.05
N ASP A 8 18.79 -9.20 -50.06
CA ASP A 8 19.35 -10.53 -49.71
C ASP A 8 20.89 -10.41 -49.46
N HIS A 9 21.55 -11.54 -49.18
CA HIS A 9 23.00 -11.80 -49.10
C HIS A 9 23.96 -10.96 -49.98
N ASP A 10 25.19 -10.66 -49.49
CA ASP A 10 26.39 -11.44 -49.92
C ASP A 10 27.67 -11.23 -49.06
N VAL A 11 28.73 -11.97 -49.41
CA VAL A 11 29.94 -12.27 -48.61
C VAL A 11 31.25 -11.72 -49.25
N GLN A 12 32.33 -11.67 -48.45
CA GLN A 12 33.77 -11.85 -48.82
C GLN A 12 34.78 -10.66 -48.96
N GLU A 13 35.88 -10.81 -48.21
CA GLU A 13 37.33 -10.52 -48.50
C GLU A 13 37.92 -9.11 -48.84
N VAL A 14 38.56 -8.51 -47.81
CA VAL A 14 40.01 -8.14 -47.69
C VAL A 14 40.85 -8.23 -49.02
N PRO A 15 41.65 -7.21 -49.47
CA PRO A 15 42.86 -6.80 -48.74
C PRO A 15 43.48 -5.37 -48.89
N SER A 16 44.38 -5.08 -47.93
CA SER A 16 45.69 -4.37 -48.03
C SER A 16 45.85 -2.82 -47.94
N THR A 17 46.57 -2.44 -46.87
CA THR A 17 47.69 -1.45 -46.77
C THR A 17 47.51 0.06 -47.05
N SER A 18 47.55 0.86 -45.98
CA SER A 18 48.66 1.82 -45.65
C SER A 18 48.27 2.62 -44.39
N ALA A 19 48.97 2.50 -43.26
CA ALA A 19 50.23 3.18 -42.89
C ALA A 19 50.09 4.70 -42.65
N ASN A 20 49.91 5.13 -41.38
CA ASN A 20 50.93 5.94 -40.68
C ASN A 20 50.59 6.34 -39.23
N SER A 21 51.67 6.41 -38.45
CA SER A 21 51.91 7.21 -37.23
C SER A 21 51.78 6.50 -35.87
N LEU A 22 52.90 5.94 -35.43
CA LEU A 22 53.13 5.46 -34.06
C LEU A 22 54.59 5.80 -33.68
N LYS A 23 54.76 6.90 -32.96
CA LYS A 23 56.02 7.49 -32.40
C LYS A 23 55.59 8.51 -31.32
N ASP A 24 56.24 8.68 -30.17
CA ASP A 24 57.46 8.07 -29.61
C ASP A 24 57.28 7.88 -28.08
N ILE A 25 57.58 6.70 -27.54
CA ILE A 25 58.03 6.54 -26.13
C ILE A 25 59.12 5.47 -26.08
N SER A 26 60.38 5.88 -26.21
CA SER A 26 61.54 5.11 -25.75
C SER A 26 62.81 5.96 -25.69
N LYS A 27 63.27 6.23 -24.47
CA LYS A 27 64.68 6.33 -24.03
C LYS A 27 64.65 6.54 -22.51
N THR A 28 64.91 5.49 -21.72
CA THR A 28 66.24 5.00 -21.30
C THR A 28 66.89 5.92 -20.28
N GLU A 29 66.90 5.48 -19.02
CA GLU A 29 68.04 5.71 -18.13
C GLU A 29 68.27 4.46 -17.27
N THR A 30 69.37 3.76 -17.55
CA THR A 30 69.99 2.80 -16.66
C THR A 30 70.80 3.55 -15.62
N ASN A 31 70.74 3.19 -14.33
CA ASN A 31 71.96 3.19 -13.52
C ASN A 31 71.90 2.33 -12.25
N GLN A 32 72.99 1.56 -12.10
CA GLN A 32 73.69 1.20 -10.87
C GLN A 32 72.94 0.49 -9.73
N VAL A 33 73.23 -0.82 -9.67
CA VAL A 33 73.29 -1.58 -8.42
C VAL A 33 74.38 -1.00 -7.52
N THR A 34 73.99 -0.38 -6.39
CA THR A 34 74.84 -0.30 -5.21
C THR A 34 74.60 -1.53 -4.34
N LYS A 35 75.67 -2.27 -4.04
CA LYS A 35 75.67 -3.23 -2.93
C LYS A 35 75.75 -2.42 -1.64
N ASP A 36 74.61 -2.11 -1.04
CA ASP A 36 74.58 -1.76 0.38
C ASP A 36 74.63 -3.05 1.21
N GLU A 37 75.37 -3.00 2.31
CA GLU A 37 75.63 -4.15 3.17
C GLU A 37 74.36 -4.66 3.89
N ASP A 38 74.38 -5.95 4.21
CA ASP A 38 73.22 -6.74 4.65
C ASP A 38 72.77 -6.40 6.09
N VAL A 39 72.20 -5.21 6.27
CA VAL A 39 71.51 -4.81 7.50
C VAL A 39 70.18 -5.56 7.57
N LYS A 40 70.22 -6.80 8.10
CA LYS A 40 69.03 -7.58 8.45
C LYS A 40 68.03 -6.68 9.22
N PRO A 41 66.85 -6.37 8.65
CA PRO A 41 65.87 -5.57 9.37
C PRO A 41 65.41 -6.36 10.60
N SER A 42 65.64 -5.80 11.79
CA SER A 42 65.18 -6.38 13.04
C SER A 42 63.66 -6.65 12.94
N PRO A 43 63.17 -7.84 13.32
CA PRO A 43 61.77 -8.20 13.10
C PRO A 43 60.84 -7.20 13.80
N PRO A 44 59.67 -6.87 13.19
CA PRO A 44 58.78 -5.85 13.72
C PRO A 44 58.28 -6.24 15.12
N SER A 45 58.80 -5.54 16.13
CA SER A 45 58.46 -5.77 17.53
C SER A 45 56.96 -5.53 17.78
N TRP A 46 56.34 -6.46 18.50
CA TRP A 46 54.91 -6.42 18.83
C TRP A 46 54.57 -5.18 19.67
N LYS A 47 53.95 -4.17 19.05
CA LYS A 47 53.63 -2.87 19.67
C LYS A 47 52.11 -2.66 19.73
N PRO A 48 51.43 -3.15 20.78
CA PRO A 48 50.00 -2.90 20.98
C PRO A 48 49.76 -1.41 21.26
N GLY A 49 48.56 -0.92 20.95
CA GLY A 49 48.22 0.48 21.20
C GLY A 49 46.89 0.90 20.58
N ALA A 50 46.03 1.53 21.40
CA ALA A 50 44.66 1.90 21.02
C ALA A 50 44.57 2.88 19.84
N LEU A 51 45.50 3.83 19.73
CA LEU A 51 45.52 4.85 18.68
C LEU A 51 46.31 4.42 17.43
N ARG A 52 47.39 3.63 17.58
CA ARG A 52 48.25 3.21 16.46
C ARG A 52 47.60 2.19 15.52
N GLN A 53 46.64 1.42 16.02
CA GLN A 53 45.96 0.35 15.28
C GLN A 53 44.43 0.54 15.29
N PHE A 54 43.98 1.79 15.27
CA PHE A 54 42.55 2.08 15.15
C PHE A 54 42.00 1.57 13.80
N PRO A 55 40.93 0.75 13.78
CA PRO A 55 40.45 0.09 12.57
C PRO A 55 39.58 1.04 11.72
N VAL A 56 40.22 2.07 11.14
CA VAL A 56 39.56 3.10 10.30
C VAL A 56 38.72 2.46 9.19
N TYR A 57 39.27 1.46 8.49
CA TYR A 57 38.59 0.79 7.36
C TYR A 57 37.37 -0.04 7.77
N GLY A 58 37.25 -0.43 9.05
CA GLY A 58 36.06 -1.10 9.58
C GLY A 58 35.03 -0.13 10.19
N ILE A 59 35.50 0.90 10.91
CA ILE A 59 34.63 1.85 11.60
C ILE A 59 34.04 2.89 10.65
N LEU A 60 34.78 3.37 9.64
CA LEU A 60 34.29 4.38 8.70
C LEU A 60 33.09 3.88 7.87
N PRO A 61 33.09 2.67 7.26
CA PRO A 61 31.91 2.14 6.57
C PRO A 61 30.73 1.90 7.52
N LEU A 62 30.99 1.49 8.76
CA LEU A 62 29.95 1.29 9.78
C LEU A 62 29.23 2.60 10.11
N LEU A 63 29.98 3.68 10.36
CA LEU A 63 29.42 5.02 10.56
C LEU A 63 28.66 5.50 9.33
N LEU A 64 29.19 5.31 8.13
CA LEU A 64 28.53 5.73 6.89
C LEU A 64 27.22 4.95 6.64
N SER A 65 27.16 3.65 6.98
CA SER A 65 25.93 2.85 6.91
C SER A 65 24.82 3.34 7.87
N ILE A 66 25.21 3.86 9.05
CA ILE A 66 24.30 4.52 10.00
C ILE A 66 23.82 5.87 9.44
N VAL A 67 24.71 6.66 8.83
CA VAL A 67 24.34 7.92 8.15
C VAL A 67 23.34 7.66 7.02
N CYS A 68 23.51 6.59 6.24
CA CYS A 68 22.52 6.19 5.23
C CYS A 68 21.14 5.85 5.85
N THR A 69 21.07 5.31 7.07
CA THR A 69 19.79 5.16 7.81
C THR A 69 19.17 6.53 8.11
N GLY A 70 19.97 7.50 8.55
CA GLY A 70 19.52 8.88 8.79
C GLY A 70 18.98 9.55 7.53
N ILE A 71 19.66 9.38 6.39
CA ILE A 71 19.21 9.89 5.09
C ILE A 71 17.89 9.23 4.66
N ALA A 72 17.74 7.91 4.87
CA ALA A 72 16.48 7.22 4.57
C ALA A 72 15.31 7.77 5.41
N ILE A 73 15.51 7.97 6.73
CA ILE A 73 14.51 8.60 7.60
C ILE A 73 14.16 10.02 7.11
N LEU A 74 15.17 10.81 6.71
CA LEU A 74 14.96 12.16 6.19
C LEU A 74 14.14 12.15 4.89
N ILE A 75 14.40 11.22 3.96
CA ILE A 75 13.60 11.06 2.74
C ILE A 75 12.14 10.80 3.10
N VAL A 76 11.86 9.79 3.94
CA VAL A 76 10.49 9.43 4.36
C VAL A 76 9.76 10.60 5.03
N ARG A 77 10.46 11.39 5.85
CA ARG A 77 9.90 12.59 6.50
C ARG A 77 9.63 13.72 5.52
N LEU A 78 10.52 13.96 4.56
CA LEU A 78 10.37 15.01 3.55
C LEU A 78 9.31 14.69 2.49
N THR A 79 8.91 13.42 2.35
CA THR A 79 7.90 12.95 1.39
C THR A 79 6.49 12.90 1.97
N HIS A 80 6.34 12.91 3.29
CA HIS A 80 5.04 12.83 3.95
C HIS A 80 4.17 14.04 3.60
N HIS A 81 2.91 13.78 3.22
CA HIS A 81 1.94 14.79 2.76
C HIS A 81 2.39 15.56 1.51
N LYS A 82 3.11 14.91 0.59
CA LYS A 82 3.43 15.47 -0.73
C LYS A 82 2.72 14.72 -1.84
N ASP A 83 2.18 15.48 -2.77
CA ASP A 83 1.43 14.98 -3.92
C ASP A 83 2.37 14.27 -4.90
N ILE A 84 1.87 13.25 -5.58
CA ILE A 84 2.67 12.49 -6.56
C ILE A 84 3.13 13.38 -7.71
N GLU A 85 2.31 14.35 -8.13
CA GLU A 85 2.65 15.26 -9.23
C GLU A 85 3.87 16.14 -8.94
N GLN A 86 4.15 16.47 -7.68
CA GLN A 86 5.37 17.22 -7.30
C GLN A 86 6.66 16.41 -7.56
N TRP A 87 6.53 15.09 -7.76
CA TRP A 87 7.63 14.20 -8.14
C TRP A 87 7.69 13.92 -9.65
N SER A 88 6.78 14.47 -10.46
CA SER A 88 6.91 14.43 -11.91
C SER A 88 8.24 15.08 -12.35
N GLY A 89 9.03 14.36 -13.16
CA GLY A 89 10.39 14.76 -13.54
C GLY A 89 11.47 14.61 -12.46
N ARG A 90 11.16 14.13 -11.24
CA ARG A 90 12.13 13.81 -10.18
C ARG A 90 12.18 12.30 -9.92
N LYS A 91 13.27 11.81 -9.29
CA LYS A 91 13.35 10.39 -8.90
C LYS A 91 12.36 10.09 -7.78
N ALA A 92 11.48 9.11 -7.99
CA ALA A 92 10.47 8.72 -7.00
C ALA A 92 11.09 8.33 -5.64
N PRO A 93 10.41 8.61 -4.51
CA PRO A 93 10.96 8.38 -3.17
C PRO A 93 11.48 6.96 -2.90
N GLN A 94 10.75 5.94 -3.35
CA GLN A 94 11.16 4.54 -3.17
C GLN A 94 12.47 4.19 -3.92
N VAL A 95 12.80 4.91 -4.99
CA VAL A 95 14.07 4.77 -5.73
C VAL A 95 15.23 5.41 -4.96
N LEU A 96 14.99 6.51 -4.24
CA LEU A 96 16.00 7.10 -3.34
C LEU A 96 16.26 6.21 -2.12
N LEU A 97 15.22 5.54 -1.61
CA LEU A 97 15.32 4.56 -0.52
C LEU A 97 16.04 3.27 -0.94
N SER A 98 15.87 2.80 -2.18
CA SER A 98 16.61 1.64 -2.68
C SER A 98 18.11 1.93 -2.80
N TYR A 99 18.50 3.06 -3.40
CA TYR A 99 19.92 3.45 -3.49
C TYR A 99 20.59 3.57 -2.11
N THR A 100 19.97 4.30 -1.17
CA THR A 100 20.52 4.49 0.18
C THR A 100 20.65 3.16 0.93
N THR A 101 19.70 2.24 0.75
CA THR A 101 19.78 0.90 1.35
C THR A 101 20.88 0.03 0.73
N THR A 102 20.99 -0.01 -0.59
CA THR A 102 22.03 -0.78 -1.28
C THR A 102 23.43 -0.32 -0.85
N VAL A 103 23.68 0.99 -0.84
CA VAL A 103 24.95 1.57 -0.36
C VAL A 103 25.21 1.17 1.10
N ALA A 104 24.21 1.30 1.97
CA ALA A 104 24.36 0.97 3.38
C ALA A 104 24.64 -0.52 3.63
N ASN A 105 24.04 -1.42 2.83
CA ASN A 105 24.28 -2.86 2.88
C ASN A 105 25.70 -3.22 2.43
N SER A 106 26.20 -2.61 1.35
CA SER A 106 27.59 -2.81 0.90
C SER A 106 28.60 -2.36 1.95
N LEU A 107 28.40 -1.17 2.53
CA LEU A 107 29.24 -0.64 3.61
C LEU A 107 29.21 -1.51 4.86
N MET A 108 28.04 -2.07 5.18
CA MET A 108 27.85 -3.00 6.29
C MET A 108 28.65 -4.30 6.10
N GLY A 109 28.67 -4.84 4.88
CA GLY A 109 29.47 -6.02 4.54
C GLY A 109 30.98 -5.79 4.71
N VAL A 110 31.49 -4.63 4.27
CA VAL A 110 32.90 -4.24 4.46
C VAL A 110 33.24 -4.12 5.95
N ALA A 111 32.40 -3.44 6.73
CA ALA A 111 32.60 -3.30 8.18
C ALA A 111 32.63 -4.66 8.91
N PHE A 112 31.74 -5.58 8.54
CA PHE A 112 31.68 -6.92 9.10
C PHE A 112 32.93 -7.77 8.76
N ALA A 113 33.44 -7.67 7.52
CA ALA A 113 34.65 -8.37 7.12
C ALA A 113 35.88 -7.92 7.94
N GLU A 114 36.09 -6.61 8.11
CA GLU A 114 37.17 -6.07 8.96
C GLU A 114 37.03 -6.48 10.43
N ALA A 115 35.81 -6.46 10.97
CA ALA A 115 35.52 -6.92 12.33
C ALA A 115 35.81 -8.42 12.53
N ALA A 116 35.52 -9.25 11.53
CA ALA A 116 35.82 -10.68 11.56
C ALA A 116 37.33 -10.95 11.60
N VAL A 117 38.13 -10.23 10.80
CA VAL A 117 39.60 -10.32 10.83
C VAL A 117 40.13 -10.01 12.23
N ILE A 118 39.65 -8.93 12.86
CA ILE A 118 40.07 -8.53 14.21
C ILE A 118 39.73 -9.58 15.25
N THR A 119 38.51 -10.16 15.22
CA THR A 119 38.11 -11.18 16.21
C THR A 119 38.87 -12.49 16.08
N PHE A 120 39.17 -12.93 14.86
CA PHE A 120 40.00 -14.10 14.57
C PHE A 120 41.41 -13.94 15.15
N TRP A 121 42.11 -12.85 14.80
CA TRP A 121 43.49 -12.64 15.26
C TRP A 121 43.56 -12.33 16.76
N ARG A 122 42.55 -11.66 17.34
CA ARG A 122 42.42 -11.49 18.80
C ARG A 122 42.30 -12.84 19.51
N GLY A 123 41.53 -13.78 18.95
CA GLY A 123 41.40 -15.14 19.45
C GLY A 123 42.72 -15.93 19.34
N ALA A 124 43.38 -15.84 18.17
CA ALA A 124 44.67 -16.50 17.94
C ALA A 124 45.76 -16.01 18.90
N VAL A 125 45.84 -14.71 19.20
CA VAL A 125 46.80 -14.15 20.18
C VAL A 125 46.48 -14.58 21.62
N GLY A 126 45.19 -14.69 21.97
CA GLY A 126 44.75 -15.15 23.28
C GLY A 126 45.04 -16.64 23.53
N GLY A 127 45.15 -17.43 22.47
CA GLY A 127 45.18 -18.89 22.50
C GLY A 127 43.77 -19.46 22.32
N MET A 128 43.53 -20.18 21.23
CA MET A 128 42.22 -20.79 20.96
C MET A 128 42.35 -22.19 20.33
N PRO A 129 41.38 -23.11 20.56
CA PRO A 129 41.39 -24.43 19.94
C PRO A 129 41.30 -24.36 18.41
N VAL A 130 41.98 -25.27 17.70
CA VAL A 130 42.05 -25.27 16.22
C VAL A 130 40.66 -25.29 15.57
N SER A 131 39.71 -26.07 16.10
CA SER A 131 38.35 -26.10 15.52
C SER A 131 37.63 -24.75 15.68
N ASN A 132 37.84 -24.03 16.79
CA ASN A 132 37.27 -22.68 16.96
C ASN A 132 37.82 -21.70 15.92
N LEU A 133 39.08 -21.86 15.50
CA LEU A 133 39.70 -20.98 14.50
C LEU A 133 39.02 -21.16 13.14
N HIS A 134 38.82 -22.42 12.73
CA HIS A 134 38.04 -22.75 11.53
C HIS A 134 36.58 -22.26 11.62
N TYR A 135 35.91 -22.44 12.77
CA TYR A 135 34.52 -22.01 12.95
C TYR A 135 34.35 -20.48 12.99
N VAL A 136 35.31 -19.72 13.55
CA VAL A 136 35.32 -18.24 13.43
C VAL A 136 35.47 -17.81 11.97
N TRP A 137 36.39 -18.43 11.22
CA TRP A 137 36.56 -18.13 9.80
C TRP A 137 35.29 -18.50 8.98
N SER A 138 34.77 -19.72 9.15
CA SER A 138 33.58 -20.21 8.44
C SER A 138 32.32 -19.39 8.73
N SER A 139 32.14 -18.92 9.97
CA SER A 139 31.04 -18.03 10.35
C SER A 139 31.19 -16.59 9.85
N SER A 140 32.42 -16.14 9.56
CA SER A 140 32.67 -14.85 8.92
C SER A 140 32.51 -14.87 7.40
N SER A 141 32.81 -16.01 6.74
CA SER A 141 32.74 -16.13 5.28
C SER A 141 31.36 -16.53 4.76
N SER A 142 30.49 -17.11 5.60
CA SER A 142 29.15 -17.53 5.16
C SER A 142 28.13 -17.61 6.30
N VAL A 143 26.87 -17.28 5.99
CA VAL A 143 25.73 -17.45 6.91
C VAL A 143 25.47 -18.94 7.22
N VAL A 144 25.69 -19.82 6.24
CA VAL A 144 25.60 -21.28 6.42
C VAL A 144 26.67 -21.79 7.40
N GLY A 145 27.90 -21.28 7.29
CA GLY A 145 28.97 -21.54 8.25
C GLY A 145 28.65 -21.01 9.65
N ALA A 146 28.01 -19.84 9.75
CA ALA A 146 27.53 -19.30 11.02
C ALA A 146 26.48 -20.19 11.68
N LEU A 147 25.48 -20.66 10.93
CA LEU A 147 24.45 -21.59 11.41
C LEU A 147 25.05 -22.94 11.86
N ASN A 148 25.93 -23.55 11.06
CA ASN A 148 26.60 -24.81 11.40
C ASN A 148 27.49 -24.66 12.66
N SER A 149 28.20 -23.53 12.77
CA SER A 149 28.99 -23.19 13.95
C SER A 149 28.13 -23.02 15.21
N LEU A 150 26.98 -22.33 15.10
CA LEU A 150 26.02 -22.13 16.18
C LEU A 150 25.42 -23.47 16.65
N TRP A 151 24.99 -24.32 15.72
CA TRP A 151 24.45 -25.66 16.02
C TRP A 151 25.48 -26.54 16.74
N ARG A 152 26.75 -26.45 16.33
CA ARG A 152 27.88 -27.12 16.99
C ARG A 152 28.34 -26.45 18.30
N ARG A 153 27.66 -25.39 18.75
CA ARG A 153 27.97 -24.57 19.95
C ARG A 153 29.42 -24.05 19.98
N ARG A 154 29.97 -23.72 18.81
CA ARG A 154 31.34 -23.22 18.61
C ARG A 154 31.29 -21.81 17.99
N ALA A 155 32.29 -20.98 18.27
CA ALA A 155 32.40 -19.58 17.81
C ALA A 155 31.14 -18.68 17.98
N VAL A 156 30.26 -18.99 18.94
CA VAL A 156 28.88 -18.46 19.08
C VAL A 156 28.76 -16.94 18.88
N GLY A 157 29.67 -16.14 19.44
CA GLY A 157 29.63 -14.67 19.31
C GLY A 157 29.77 -14.16 17.87
N VAL A 158 30.67 -14.75 17.06
CA VAL A 158 30.86 -14.36 15.66
C VAL A 158 29.70 -14.87 14.80
N SER A 159 29.23 -16.09 15.08
CA SER A 159 28.06 -16.68 14.42
C SER A 159 26.78 -15.85 14.62
N LEU A 160 26.50 -15.40 15.84
CA LEU A 160 25.33 -14.56 16.14
C LEU A 160 25.41 -13.22 15.40
N VAL A 161 26.56 -12.55 15.41
CA VAL A 161 26.71 -11.28 14.67
C VAL A 161 26.57 -11.49 13.17
N SER A 162 27.15 -12.55 12.60
CA SER A 162 27.00 -12.90 11.17
C SER A 162 25.51 -13.06 10.77
N ILE A 163 24.73 -13.76 11.59
CA ILE A 163 23.28 -13.94 11.38
C ILE A 163 22.54 -12.60 11.51
N LEU A 164 22.84 -11.78 12.53
CA LEU A 164 22.20 -10.46 12.70
C LEU A 164 22.52 -9.49 11.56
N VAL A 165 23.75 -9.51 11.04
CA VAL A 165 24.17 -8.74 9.87
C VAL A 165 23.40 -9.20 8.62
N ALA A 166 23.28 -10.52 8.39
CA ALA A 166 22.53 -11.06 7.26
C ALA A 166 21.03 -10.71 7.32
N ILE A 167 20.40 -10.84 8.49
CA ILE A 167 19.00 -10.45 8.70
C ILE A 167 18.83 -8.94 8.44
N SER A 168 19.72 -8.11 8.98
CA SER A 168 19.69 -6.66 8.78
C SER A 168 19.81 -6.28 7.31
N THR A 169 20.77 -6.84 6.57
CA THR A 169 20.97 -6.49 5.14
C THR A 169 19.84 -6.97 4.24
N LEU A 170 19.32 -8.19 4.46
CA LEU A 170 18.22 -8.74 3.66
C LEU A 170 16.90 -7.98 3.86
N ILE A 171 16.55 -7.67 5.11
CA ILE A 171 15.21 -7.16 5.45
C ILE A 171 15.12 -5.61 5.32
N ARG A 172 16.25 -4.90 5.45
CA ARG A 172 16.29 -3.42 5.40
C ARG A 172 15.70 -2.83 4.12
N GLY A 173 15.93 -3.43 2.96
CA GLY A 173 15.42 -2.93 1.66
C GLY A 173 13.89 -2.92 1.61
N PRO A 174 13.24 -4.10 1.70
CA PRO A 174 11.78 -4.21 1.71
C PRO A 174 11.11 -3.37 2.80
N LEU A 175 11.66 -3.33 4.03
CA LEU A 175 11.06 -2.54 5.11
C LEU A 175 11.16 -1.03 4.89
N MET A 176 12.32 -0.52 4.43
CA MET A 176 12.46 0.90 4.13
C MET A 176 11.55 1.32 2.97
N GLN A 177 11.40 0.49 1.93
CA GLN A 177 10.47 0.76 0.83
C GLN A 177 9.01 0.78 1.30
N ARG A 178 8.61 -0.15 2.19
CA ARG A 178 7.26 -0.19 2.78
C ARG A 178 6.95 0.92 3.77
N ALA A 179 7.94 1.68 4.24
CA ALA A 179 7.72 2.84 5.11
C ALA A 179 7.03 4.02 4.39
N ILE A 180 7.00 4.02 3.05
CA ILE A 180 6.25 4.97 2.22
C ILE A 180 5.18 4.21 1.43
N PHE A 181 3.93 4.66 1.54
CA PHE A 181 2.82 4.20 0.71
C PHE A 181 2.11 5.39 0.04
N VAL A 182 1.19 5.08 -0.88
CA VAL A 182 0.32 6.07 -1.51
C VAL A 182 -1.04 6.02 -0.83
N GLU A 183 -1.51 7.16 -0.38
CA GLU A 183 -2.81 7.36 0.23
C GLU A 183 -3.66 8.21 -0.73
N LEU A 184 -4.90 7.80 -0.96
CA LEU A 184 -5.89 8.63 -1.64
C LEU A 184 -6.55 9.51 -0.59
N VAL A 185 -6.52 10.83 -0.80
CA VAL A 185 -7.13 11.79 0.12
C VAL A 185 -7.99 12.75 -0.68
N ASP A 186 -9.29 12.71 -0.41
CA ASP A 186 -10.28 13.57 -1.04
C ASP A 186 -10.04 15.03 -0.65
N LEU A 187 -10.14 15.92 -1.64
CA LEU A 187 -10.11 17.36 -1.47
C LEU A 187 -11.43 17.94 -1.91
N GLU A 188 -12.08 18.64 -0.98
CA GLU A 188 -13.20 19.53 -1.23
C GLU A 188 -12.65 20.83 -1.83
N VAL A 189 -12.91 21.06 -3.11
CA VAL A 189 -12.61 22.33 -3.79
C VAL A 189 -13.92 23.09 -3.98
N LEU A 190 -13.98 24.30 -3.43
CA LEU A 190 -15.09 25.24 -3.59
C LEU A 190 -14.81 26.17 -4.77
N ASP A 191 -15.68 26.15 -5.77
CA ASP A 191 -15.63 27.00 -6.96
C ASP A 191 -17.07 27.28 -7.46
N THR A 192 -17.24 28.11 -8.48
CA THR A 192 -18.55 28.60 -8.95
C THR A 192 -18.81 28.24 -10.41
N ILE A 193 -20.01 27.75 -10.71
CA ILE A 193 -20.47 27.42 -12.06
C ILE A 193 -21.75 28.18 -12.41
N LYS A 194 -21.89 28.56 -13.69
CA LYS A 194 -23.15 29.10 -14.23
C LYS A 194 -24.05 27.97 -14.68
N VAL A 195 -25.27 27.92 -14.14
CA VAL A 195 -26.28 26.91 -14.49
C VAL A 195 -27.45 27.62 -15.19
N PRO A 196 -27.83 27.24 -16.43
CA PRO A 196 -28.96 27.83 -17.14
C PRO A 196 -30.28 27.26 -16.59
N VAL A 197 -30.80 27.85 -15.51
CA VAL A 197 -32.03 27.42 -14.82
C VAL A 197 -32.97 28.61 -14.62
N MET A 198 -34.23 28.42 -15.01
CA MET A 198 -35.30 29.38 -14.76
C MET A 198 -35.98 29.01 -13.45
N ALA A 199 -35.68 29.77 -12.39
CA ALA A 199 -36.33 29.62 -11.10
C ALA A 199 -37.83 30.03 -11.16
N ASP A 200 -38.11 31.24 -11.63
CA ASP A 200 -39.47 31.81 -11.62
C ASP A 200 -40.24 31.43 -12.90
N MET A 201 -40.81 30.22 -12.91
CA MET A 201 -41.57 29.68 -14.04
C MET A 201 -42.86 30.48 -14.26
N SER A 202 -43.10 30.93 -15.50
CA SER A 202 -44.30 31.72 -15.81
C SER A 202 -45.59 30.88 -15.80
N ASN A 203 -46.70 31.53 -15.49
CA ASN A 203 -48.02 30.89 -15.50
C ASN A 203 -48.44 30.46 -16.91
N GLU A 204 -47.85 31.02 -17.97
CA GLU A 204 -48.30 30.80 -19.35
C GLU A 204 -47.45 29.77 -20.11
N TRP A 205 -46.30 29.35 -19.56
CA TRP A 205 -45.30 28.55 -20.26
C TRP A 205 -45.75 27.12 -20.63
N GLY A 206 -46.58 26.44 -19.82
CA GLY A 206 -46.87 25.02 -20.05
C GLY A 206 -47.77 24.69 -21.26
N GLY A 207 -48.57 25.64 -21.76
CA GLY A 207 -49.45 25.40 -22.91
C GLY A 207 -50.71 26.25 -22.94
N MET A 208 -51.40 26.24 -24.08
CA MET A 208 -52.56 27.09 -24.37
C MET A 208 -53.87 26.29 -24.29
N MET A 209 -54.89 26.85 -23.62
CA MET A 209 -56.23 26.26 -23.55
C MET A 209 -57.20 26.99 -24.50
N THR A 210 -57.86 26.24 -25.39
CA THR A 210 -58.94 26.75 -26.23
C THR A 210 -60.31 26.27 -25.75
N GLY A 211 -60.80 26.85 -24.66
CA GLY A 211 -62.11 26.51 -24.08
C GLY A 211 -62.04 26.33 -22.56
N GLN A 212 -63.11 25.79 -21.98
CA GLN A 212 -63.17 25.38 -20.57
C GLN A 212 -62.82 23.90 -20.39
N SER A 213 -62.71 23.13 -21.49
CA SER A 213 -62.37 21.71 -21.45
C SER A 213 -60.86 21.50 -21.50
N LEU A 214 -60.37 20.55 -20.71
CA LEU A 214 -58.98 20.08 -20.76
C LEU A 214 -58.69 19.22 -22.00
N THR A 215 -59.72 18.80 -22.74
CA THR A 215 -59.57 18.09 -24.03
C THR A 215 -58.92 18.95 -25.12
N ASP A 216 -58.97 20.28 -24.95
CA ASP A 216 -58.55 21.26 -25.96
C ASP A 216 -57.28 22.01 -25.54
N LEU A 217 -56.49 21.42 -24.62
CA LEU A 217 -55.17 21.90 -24.24
C LEU A 217 -54.13 21.53 -25.31
N ARG A 218 -53.29 22.48 -25.70
CA ARG A 218 -52.08 22.26 -26.50
C ARG A 218 -50.85 22.65 -25.70
N PHE A 219 -49.92 21.71 -25.51
CA PHE A 219 -48.64 22.02 -24.88
C PHE A 219 -47.86 23.06 -25.69
N ALA A 220 -47.14 23.95 -25.00
CA ALA A 220 -46.16 24.82 -25.63
C ALA A 220 -44.94 23.99 -26.10
N PRO A 221 -44.15 24.46 -27.07
CA PRO A 221 -42.96 23.74 -27.56
C PRO A 221 -42.02 23.29 -26.44
N GLY A 222 -41.49 24.20 -25.62
CA GLY A 222 -40.62 23.85 -24.49
C GLY A 222 -41.25 22.91 -23.47
N PHE A 223 -42.55 23.02 -23.18
CA PHE A 223 -43.21 22.07 -22.28
C PHE A 223 -43.31 20.67 -22.92
N ALA A 224 -43.64 20.59 -24.21
CA ALA A 224 -43.66 19.34 -24.95
C ALA A 224 -42.28 18.69 -25.03
N ASP A 225 -41.22 19.48 -25.25
CA ASP A 225 -39.83 19.02 -25.27
C ASP A 225 -39.38 18.53 -23.88
N ALA A 226 -39.72 19.25 -22.80
CA ALA A 226 -39.44 18.80 -21.43
C ALA A 226 -40.12 17.46 -21.11
N VAL A 227 -41.38 17.27 -21.54
CA VAL A 227 -42.12 16.01 -21.38
C VAL A 227 -41.53 14.88 -22.26
N ALA A 228 -41.13 15.17 -23.50
CA ALA A 228 -40.48 14.20 -24.38
C ALA A 228 -39.10 13.77 -23.84
N ASN A 229 -38.33 14.73 -23.32
CA ASN A 229 -37.05 14.50 -22.66
C ASN A 229 -37.18 13.67 -21.38
N TYR A 230 -38.27 13.85 -20.62
CA TYR A 230 -38.62 12.98 -19.50
C TYR A 230 -38.97 11.55 -19.97
N GLN A 231 -39.91 11.39 -20.92
CA GLN A 231 -40.36 10.08 -21.40
C GLN A 231 -39.24 9.26 -22.06
N SER A 232 -38.28 9.92 -22.71
CA SER A 232 -37.09 9.29 -23.30
C SER A 232 -35.95 9.04 -22.31
N GLN A 233 -36.12 9.41 -21.03
CA GLN A 233 -35.09 9.33 -19.98
C GLN A 233 -33.77 10.01 -20.37
N SER A 234 -33.85 11.09 -21.14
CA SER A 234 -32.67 11.86 -21.57
C SER A 234 -31.89 12.41 -20.36
N PRO A 235 -30.55 12.42 -20.40
CA PRO A 235 -29.76 13.03 -19.34
C PRO A 235 -29.96 14.55 -19.33
N MET A 236 -30.15 15.11 -18.13
CA MET A 236 -30.08 16.57 -17.95
C MET A 236 -28.63 17.00 -18.11
N SER A 237 -28.35 18.01 -18.93
CA SER A 237 -26.98 18.44 -19.21
C SER A 237 -26.79 19.94 -19.11
N ILE A 238 -25.61 20.35 -18.62
CA ILE A 238 -25.19 21.75 -18.54
C ILE A 238 -24.10 21.98 -19.58
N LEU A 239 -24.37 22.86 -20.54
CA LEU A 239 -23.38 23.31 -21.52
C LEU A 239 -22.29 24.14 -20.81
N GLY A 240 -21.03 23.89 -21.14
CA GLY A 240 -19.88 24.60 -20.53
C GLY A 240 -19.42 24.06 -19.17
N ALA A 241 -20.19 23.18 -18.53
CA ALA A 241 -19.72 22.42 -17.37
C ALA A 241 -18.56 21.48 -17.72
N ASN A 242 -17.64 21.26 -16.78
CA ASN A 242 -16.65 20.18 -16.84
C ASN A 242 -16.18 19.87 -15.41
N CYS A 243 -17.00 19.14 -14.65
CA CYS A 243 -16.76 18.87 -13.24
C CYS A 243 -17.05 17.40 -12.93
N THR A 244 -16.05 16.64 -12.49
CA THR A 244 -16.20 15.21 -12.12
C THR A 244 -16.50 15.08 -10.64
N ASN A 245 -17.57 14.35 -10.30
CA ASN A 245 -18.02 14.12 -8.91
C ASN A 245 -18.16 15.41 -8.09
N CYS A 246 -19.04 16.31 -8.56
CA CYS A 246 -19.25 17.62 -7.96
C CYS A 246 -20.67 17.76 -7.41
N GLU A 247 -20.80 18.27 -6.19
CA GLU A 247 -22.09 18.55 -5.55
C GLU A 247 -22.44 20.03 -5.67
N LEU A 248 -23.68 20.35 -6.06
CA LEU A 248 -24.17 21.72 -6.14
C LEU A 248 -25.64 21.84 -5.72
N ASN A 249 -26.02 23.02 -5.25
CA ASN A 249 -27.37 23.31 -4.77
C ASN A 249 -28.03 24.35 -5.68
N VAL A 250 -29.03 23.93 -6.44
CA VAL A 250 -29.64 24.72 -7.54
C VAL A 250 -31.06 25.13 -7.16
N VAL A 251 -31.40 26.41 -7.31
CA VAL A 251 -32.76 26.90 -7.03
C VAL A 251 -33.59 26.89 -8.31
N ALA A 252 -34.61 26.05 -8.36
CA ALA A 252 -35.44 25.82 -9.55
C ALA A 252 -36.94 25.75 -9.20
N PHE A 253 -37.80 25.72 -10.22
CA PHE A 253 -39.22 25.48 -10.06
C PHE A 253 -39.49 24.04 -9.59
N GLY A 254 -40.40 23.88 -8.64
CA GLY A 254 -40.75 22.61 -8.00
C GLY A 254 -42.10 22.65 -7.30
N PHE A 255 -42.38 21.63 -6.49
CA PHE A 255 -43.62 21.52 -5.73
C PHE A 255 -43.35 21.24 -4.25
N GLN A 256 -43.87 22.08 -3.37
CA GLN A 256 -44.00 21.72 -1.96
C GLN A 256 -45.12 20.68 -1.82
N VAL A 257 -44.77 19.52 -1.27
CA VAL A 257 -45.69 18.39 -1.09
C VAL A 257 -46.30 18.44 0.30
N ASN A 258 -47.62 18.25 0.40
CA ASN A 258 -48.31 18.01 1.67
C ASN A 258 -49.28 16.83 1.51
N CYS A 259 -49.07 15.75 2.26
CA CYS A 259 -49.81 14.50 2.13
C CYS A 259 -50.65 14.19 3.37
N THR A 260 -51.85 13.64 3.14
CA THR A 260 -52.74 13.13 4.18
C THR A 260 -53.23 11.74 3.80
N ALA A 261 -53.44 10.86 4.78
CA ALA A 261 -53.95 9.52 4.57
C ALA A 261 -55.19 9.28 5.44
N THR A 262 -56.19 8.61 4.88
CA THR A 262 -57.44 8.22 5.55
C THR A 262 -57.81 6.80 5.16
N ASN A 263 -58.65 6.14 5.96
CA ASN A 263 -59.06 4.75 5.73
C ASN A 263 -60.54 4.68 5.38
N ILE A 264 -60.88 4.00 4.28
CA ILE A 264 -62.25 3.79 3.80
C ILE A 264 -62.58 2.30 3.94
N PRO A 265 -63.55 1.90 4.79
CA PRO A 265 -63.91 0.50 4.95
C PRO A 265 -64.58 -0.03 3.67
N TYR A 266 -64.19 -1.25 3.25
CA TYR A 266 -64.80 -1.97 2.13
C TYR A 266 -65.28 -3.35 2.59
N ASN A 267 -66.36 -3.85 1.97
CA ASN A 267 -66.88 -5.19 2.25
C ASN A 267 -67.38 -5.85 0.96
N LEU A 268 -66.80 -7.02 0.64
CA LEU A 268 -67.14 -7.84 -0.53
C LEU A 268 -67.93 -9.10 -0.19
N THR A 269 -68.29 -9.32 1.08
CA THR A 269 -69.17 -10.42 1.51
C THR A 269 -70.64 -10.05 1.25
N GLY A 270 -70.97 -9.85 -0.03
CA GLY A 270 -72.33 -9.51 -0.44
C GLY A 270 -73.33 -10.64 -0.21
N SER A 271 -74.62 -10.28 -0.13
CA SER A 271 -75.69 -11.27 -0.09
C SER A 271 -75.77 -12.05 -1.40
N PHE A 272 -76.28 -13.28 -1.34
CA PHE A 272 -76.47 -14.12 -2.53
C PHE A 272 -77.27 -13.41 -3.64
N GLU A 273 -78.25 -12.57 -3.27
CA GLU A 273 -79.02 -11.76 -4.22
C GLU A 273 -78.17 -10.68 -4.91
N ALA A 274 -77.30 -9.98 -4.17
CA ALA A 274 -76.41 -8.96 -4.72
C ALA A 274 -75.29 -9.55 -5.61
N ILE A 275 -74.88 -10.79 -5.32
CA ILE A 275 -73.96 -11.62 -6.10
C ILE A 275 -74.62 -12.09 -7.41
N MET A 276 -75.91 -12.47 -7.36
CA MET A 276 -76.66 -12.97 -8.52
C MET A 276 -77.14 -11.85 -9.46
N ASN A 277 -77.44 -10.66 -8.93
CA ASN A 277 -77.88 -9.50 -9.71
C ASN A 277 -76.74 -8.66 -10.32
N GLN A 278 -75.47 -9.10 -10.19
CA GLN A 278 -74.26 -8.38 -10.67
C GLN A 278 -74.10 -6.95 -10.10
N THR A 279 -74.75 -6.65 -8.97
CA THR A 279 -74.76 -5.31 -8.35
C THR A 279 -73.54 -5.04 -7.47
N LEU A 280 -72.80 -6.08 -7.07
CA LEU A 280 -71.54 -5.93 -6.34
C LEU A 280 -70.44 -5.49 -7.31
N LYS A 281 -70.16 -4.19 -7.33
CA LYS A 281 -69.03 -3.59 -8.02
C LYS A 281 -68.37 -2.58 -7.08
N GLU A 282 -67.08 -2.79 -6.82
CA GLU A 282 -66.28 -1.93 -5.93
C GLU A 282 -64.94 -1.57 -6.58
N THR A 283 -64.41 -0.39 -6.26
CA THR A 283 -63.12 0.09 -6.78
C THR A 283 -62.02 -0.22 -5.77
N MET A 284 -61.12 -1.16 -6.11
CA MET A 284 -60.01 -1.59 -5.24
C MET A 284 -58.74 -0.74 -5.42
N PHE A 285 -58.65 -0.02 -6.53
CA PHE A 285 -57.59 0.93 -6.82
C PHE A 285 -58.15 2.08 -7.65
N ASP A 286 -57.84 3.32 -7.28
CA ASP A 286 -58.20 4.53 -8.00
C ASP A 286 -57.08 5.57 -7.85
N SER A 287 -56.36 5.86 -8.92
CA SER A 287 -55.40 6.96 -8.98
C SER A 287 -55.98 8.04 -9.89
N LYS A 288 -56.01 9.29 -9.41
CA LYS A 288 -56.51 10.46 -10.14
C LYS A 288 -55.68 11.72 -9.91
N VAL A 289 -55.44 12.48 -10.98
CA VAL A 289 -54.83 13.81 -10.93
C VAL A 289 -55.88 14.91 -11.17
N GLY A 290 -56.08 15.75 -10.15
CA GLY A 290 -56.97 16.91 -10.14
C GLY A 290 -56.24 18.23 -9.95
N ILE A 291 -57.01 19.32 -9.92
CA ILE A 291 -56.57 20.66 -9.50
C ILE A 291 -57.51 21.12 -8.38
N VAL A 292 -56.96 21.77 -7.36
CA VAL A 292 -57.71 22.44 -6.29
C VAL A 292 -57.31 23.91 -6.26
N GLU A 293 -58.28 24.82 -6.15
CA GLU A 293 -58.01 26.24 -6.00
C GLU A 293 -57.90 26.61 -4.51
N GLU A 294 -56.73 27.09 -4.09
CA GLU A 294 -56.49 27.65 -2.76
C GLU A 294 -56.34 29.18 -2.87
N SER A 295 -57.32 29.91 -2.32
CA SER A 295 -57.45 31.38 -2.46
C SER A 295 -56.21 32.22 -2.09
N ALA A 296 -55.27 31.66 -1.31
CA ALA A 296 -54.04 32.34 -0.88
C ALA A 296 -52.76 31.89 -1.64
N ARG A 297 -52.79 30.76 -2.36
CA ARG A 297 -51.61 30.17 -3.03
C ARG A 297 -51.80 29.92 -4.53
N GLY A 298 -53.01 30.10 -5.05
CA GLY A 298 -53.36 29.79 -6.43
C GLY A 298 -53.86 28.37 -6.61
N SER A 299 -53.55 27.75 -7.74
CA SER A 299 -54.02 26.43 -8.13
C SER A 299 -52.99 25.35 -7.79
N LEU A 300 -53.38 24.42 -6.92
CA LEU A 300 -52.59 23.28 -6.47
C LEU A 300 -52.89 22.06 -7.35
N LEU A 301 -51.88 21.23 -7.62
CA LEU A 301 -52.13 19.87 -8.14
C LEU A 301 -52.59 18.98 -6.99
N ASN A 302 -53.65 18.21 -7.21
CA ASN A 302 -54.21 17.30 -6.21
C ASN A 302 -54.08 15.87 -6.74
N ILE A 303 -53.30 15.05 -6.03
CA ILE A 303 -53.03 13.66 -6.40
C ILE A 303 -53.71 12.78 -5.37
N SER A 304 -54.71 12.01 -5.82
CA SER A 304 -55.52 11.13 -4.99
C SER A 304 -55.29 9.69 -5.40
N VAL A 305 -54.83 8.86 -4.45
CA VAL A 305 -54.68 7.42 -4.62
C VAL A 305 -55.52 6.72 -3.57
N VAL A 306 -56.51 5.95 -4.01
CA VAL A 306 -57.21 4.94 -3.21
C VAL A 306 -56.62 3.59 -3.56
N ARG A 307 -56.22 2.79 -2.57
CA ARG A 307 -55.67 1.45 -2.81
C ARG A 307 -56.09 0.46 -1.72
N LYS A 308 -56.28 -0.79 -2.12
CA LYS A 308 -56.39 -1.93 -1.20
C LYS A 308 -55.02 -2.33 -0.67
N VAL A 309 -54.80 -2.20 0.63
CA VAL A 309 -53.52 -2.53 1.30
C VAL A 309 -53.46 -4.01 1.68
N ASP A 310 -54.50 -4.52 2.35
CA ASP A 310 -54.52 -5.89 2.89
C ASP A 310 -55.28 -6.87 2.00
N VAL A 311 -54.84 -8.13 1.99
CA VAL A 311 -55.55 -9.27 1.38
C VAL A 311 -56.81 -9.66 2.18
N GLY A 312 -57.89 -10.03 1.49
CA GLY A 312 -59.17 -10.42 2.12
C GLY A 312 -60.43 -9.88 1.42
N TYR A 313 -61.61 -10.26 1.90
CA TYR A 313 -62.90 -9.76 1.39
C TYR A 313 -63.42 -8.52 2.13
N GLU A 314 -62.89 -8.25 3.32
CA GLU A 314 -63.25 -7.12 4.16
C GLU A 314 -61.96 -6.47 4.65
N GLY A 315 -61.98 -5.14 4.82
CA GLY A 315 -60.82 -4.41 5.29
C GLY A 315 -60.98 -2.91 5.06
N ASN A 316 -59.86 -2.19 5.05
CA ASN A 316 -59.83 -0.77 4.70
C ASN A 316 -59.03 -0.56 3.40
N LEU A 317 -59.55 0.28 2.52
CA LEU A 317 -58.76 0.93 1.49
C LEU A 317 -58.04 2.11 2.13
N GLU A 318 -56.76 2.27 1.82
CA GLU A 318 -56.02 3.49 2.14
C GLU A 318 -56.34 4.53 1.06
N HIS A 319 -56.85 5.69 1.47
CA HIS A 319 -57.04 6.86 0.62
C HIS A 319 -56.02 7.93 1.00
N LYS A 320 -54.99 8.04 0.16
CA LYS A 320 -53.87 8.98 0.31
C LYS A 320 -54.03 10.13 -0.68
N VAL A 321 -54.02 11.35 -0.16
CA VAL A 321 -54.17 12.59 -0.93
C VAL A 321 -52.96 13.47 -0.69
N CYS A 322 -52.26 13.82 -1.76
CA CYS A 322 -51.12 14.73 -1.72
C CYS A 322 -51.40 15.98 -2.56
N LEU A 323 -51.25 17.15 -1.93
CA LEU A 323 -51.33 18.46 -2.57
C LEU A 323 -49.92 18.93 -2.92
N LEU A 324 -49.72 19.27 -4.19
CA LEU A 324 -48.46 19.77 -4.73
C LEU A 324 -48.62 21.28 -5.02
N ALA A 325 -47.96 22.09 -4.20
CA ALA A 325 -48.01 23.55 -4.26
C ALA A 325 -46.82 24.12 -5.05
N PRO A 326 -47.02 24.83 -6.17
CA PRO A 326 -45.93 25.41 -6.97
C PRO A 326 -45.02 26.30 -6.12
N SER A 327 -43.71 26.05 -6.15
CA SER A 327 -42.73 26.65 -5.25
C SER A 327 -41.34 26.73 -5.89
N LEU A 328 -40.49 27.61 -5.40
CA LEU A 328 -39.04 27.47 -5.54
C LEU A 328 -38.53 26.45 -4.52
N LEU A 329 -37.82 25.45 -5.03
CA LEU A 329 -37.06 24.50 -4.22
C LEU A 329 -35.57 24.65 -4.53
N ASN A 330 -34.76 24.43 -3.50
CA ASN A 330 -33.32 24.33 -3.60
C ASN A 330 -32.94 22.85 -3.64
N TYR A 331 -32.62 22.38 -4.85
CA TYR A 331 -32.35 20.99 -5.20
C TYR A 331 -30.88 20.66 -4.98
N SER A 332 -30.61 19.55 -4.29
CA SER A 332 -29.24 19.02 -4.16
C SER A 332 -28.95 18.09 -5.34
N MET A 333 -28.03 18.54 -6.21
CA MET A 333 -27.70 17.88 -7.47
C MET A 333 -26.24 17.40 -7.46
N ALA A 334 -26.00 16.27 -8.11
CA ALA A 334 -24.67 15.79 -8.47
C ALA A 334 -24.40 16.11 -9.95
N LEU A 335 -23.18 16.53 -10.25
CA LEU A 335 -22.68 16.83 -11.58
C LEU A 335 -21.47 15.94 -11.88
N ASP A 336 -21.54 15.20 -12.99
CA ASP A 336 -20.43 14.41 -13.50
C ASP A 336 -20.16 14.74 -14.98
N GLY A 337 -19.02 15.37 -15.22
CA GLY A 337 -18.67 16.04 -16.47
C GLY A 337 -19.65 17.18 -16.76
N ASN A 338 -20.66 16.87 -17.56
CA ASN A 338 -21.75 17.76 -18.00
C ASN A 338 -23.14 17.24 -17.59
N ILE A 339 -23.24 16.02 -17.05
CA ILE A 339 -24.51 15.36 -16.75
C ILE A 339 -24.91 15.70 -15.31
N LEU A 340 -26.13 16.19 -15.15
CA LEU A 340 -26.71 16.57 -13.88
C LEU A 340 -27.74 15.52 -13.42
N SER A 341 -27.68 15.11 -12.16
CA SER A 341 -28.60 14.15 -11.54
C SER A 341 -28.97 14.59 -10.12
N PHE A 342 -30.09 14.08 -9.60
CA PHE A 342 -30.48 14.33 -8.20
C PHE A 342 -29.56 13.54 -7.25
N LYS A 343 -29.10 14.16 -6.17
CA LYS A 343 -28.27 13.49 -5.14
C LYS A 343 -29.05 12.42 -4.37
N SER A 344 -30.36 12.62 -4.19
CA SER A 344 -31.29 11.63 -3.65
C SER A 344 -32.25 11.18 -4.74
N GLU A 345 -32.45 9.87 -4.87
CA GLU A 345 -33.48 9.24 -5.70
C GLU A 345 -34.89 9.69 -5.30
N ASN A 346 -35.10 9.91 -3.99
CA ASN A 346 -36.40 10.27 -3.43
C ASN A 346 -36.50 11.74 -3.03
N TRP A 347 -37.71 12.29 -3.14
CA TRP A 347 -38.05 13.65 -2.70
C TRP A 347 -37.95 13.87 -1.17
N TYR A 348 -37.90 12.80 -0.38
CA TYR A 348 -37.78 12.80 1.08
C TYR A 348 -36.59 11.96 1.55
N ASP A 349 -36.04 12.28 2.73
CA ASP A 349 -34.91 11.55 3.30
C ASP A 349 -35.39 10.35 4.14
N VAL A 350 -35.13 9.14 3.65
CA VAL A 350 -35.46 7.87 4.31
C VAL A 350 -34.60 7.64 5.58
N ALA A 351 -33.43 8.28 5.69
CA ALA A 351 -32.52 8.11 6.81
C ALA A 351 -32.82 9.05 8.00
N ALA A 352 -33.73 10.02 7.84
CA ALA A 352 -33.85 11.14 8.76
C ALA A 352 -34.75 10.89 10.00
N VAL A 353 -35.81 10.08 9.93
CA VAL A 353 -36.77 9.89 11.04
C VAL A 353 -37.43 8.50 11.03
N GLU A 354 -37.75 7.99 12.22
CA GLU A 354 -38.56 6.76 12.44
C GLU A 354 -40.07 6.92 12.12
N ASP A 355 -40.54 8.14 11.80
CA ASP A 355 -41.96 8.46 11.53
C ASP A 355 -42.20 8.72 10.02
N PRO A 356 -42.88 7.83 9.29
CA PRO A 356 -43.13 7.98 7.85
C PRO A 356 -44.15 9.08 7.49
N LEU A 357 -44.77 9.76 8.45
CA LEU A 357 -45.73 10.85 8.18
C LEU A 357 -45.10 12.25 8.21
N ASN A 358 -43.93 12.43 8.84
CA ASN A 358 -43.26 13.72 9.03
C ASN A 358 -41.83 13.74 8.45
N LEU A 359 -41.66 13.11 7.28
CA LEU A 359 -40.36 12.99 6.62
C LEU A 359 -39.90 14.36 6.08
N PRO A 360 -38.69 14.85 6.43
CA PRO A 360 -38.19 16.10 5.88
C PRO A 360 -37.93 15.96 4.37
N PRO A 361 -38.35 16.94 3.55
CA PRO A 361 -38.03 16.94 2.12
C PRO A 361 -36.52 17.14 1.93
N VAL A 362 -35.94 16.42 0.96
CA VAL A 362 -34.52 16.57 0.59
C VAL A 362 -34.27 17.93 -0.05
N ASP A 363 -35.21 18.37 -0.90
CA ASP A 363 -35.13 19.69 -1.54
C ASP A 363 -35.70 20.75 -0.59
N SER A 364 -34.90 21.76 -0.27
CA SER A 364 -35.28 22.76 0.73
C SER A 364 -36.21 23.82 0.13
N PHE A 365 -37.33 24.08 0.80
CA PHE A 365 -38.30 25.10 0.38
C PHE A 365 -37.71 26.51 0.48
N VAL A 366 -37.82 27.29 -0.60
CA VAL A 366 -37.30 28.67 -0.67
C VAL A 366 -38.44 29.70 -0.60
N LYS A 367 -39.39 29.66 -1.54
CA LYS A 367 -40.56 30.58 -1.60
C LYS A 367 -41.72 29.93 -2.37
N PRO A 368 -42.99 30.28 -2.11
CA PRO A 368 -44.11 29.82 -2.93
C PRO A 368 -44.19 30.57 -4.27
N ILE A 369 -44.79 29.95 -5.29
CA ILE A 369 -45.07 30.56 -6.61
C ILE A 369 -46.59 30.57 -6.84
N ASN A 370 -47.16 31.73 -7.08
CA ASN A 370 -48.61 31.89 -7.28
C ASN A 370 -49.02 31.58 -8.72
N MET A 371 -49.18 30.29 -9.05
CA MET A 371 -49.76 29.87 -10.33
C MET A 371 -51.28 29.83 -10.27
N THR A 372 -51.96 30.50 -11.20
CA THR A 372 -53.44 30.53 -11.24
C THR A 372 -54.00 29.87 -12.48
N LEU A 373 -55.09 29.13 -12.33
CA LEU A 373 -55.95 28.69 -13.44
C LEU A 373 -56.40 29.87 -14.31
N ALA A 374 -55.87 29.95 -15.53
CA ALA A 374 -56.29 30.94 -16.51
C ALA A 374 -57.60 30.49 -17.17
N TYR A 375 -58.75 30.70 -16.51
CA TYR A 375 -60.08 30.34 -17.03
C TYR A 375 -60.54 31.20 -18.24
N ARG A 376 -59.64 31.97 -18.85
CA ARG A 376 -59.87 32.77 -20.05
C ARG A 376 -59.28 32.07 -21.26
N THR A 377 -60.15 31.77 -22.22
CA THR A 377 -59.79 31.22 -23.53
C THR A 377 -58.71 32.06 -24.20
N GLY A 378 -57.60 31.43 -24.59
CA GLY A 378 -56.52 32.09 -25.32
C GLY A 378 -55.34 32.62 -24.49
N LEU A 379 -55.29 32.34 -23.19
CA LEU A 379 -54.08 32.53 -22.36
C LEU A 379 -53.37 31.19 -22.14
N GLY A 380 -52.08 31.24 -21.85
CA GLY A 380 -51.31 30.07 -21.43
C GLY A 380 -51.63 29.65 -19.99
N SER A 381 -51.45 28.38 -19.66
CA SER A 381 -51.62 27.88 -18.30
C SER A 381 -50.77 26.63 -18.00
N THR A 382 -49.78 26.78 -17.11
CA THR A 382 -48.82 25.72 -16.75
C THR A 382 -49.43 24.61 -15.88
N ILE A 383 -50.31 24.94 -14.93
CA ILE A 383 -50.95 23.95 -14.03
C ILE A 383 -51.91 22.99 -14.76
N PRO A 384 -52.79 23.46 -15.69
CA PRO A 384 -53.55 22.57 -16.57
C PRO A 384 -52.70 21.63 -17.41
N ALA A 385 -51.53 22.07 -17.88
CA ALA A 385 -50.61 21.22 -18.64
C ALA A 385 -50.00 20.11 -17.78
N LEU A 386 -49.53 20.46 -16.58
CA LEU A 386 -49.07 19.51 -15.58
C LEU A 386 -50.15 18.50 -15.17
N ARG A 387 -51.40 18.96 -14.98
CA ARG A 387 -52.54 18.06 -14.72
C ARG A 387 -52.81 17.13 -15.91
N ALA A 388 -52.79 17.64 -17.14
CA ALA A 388 -53.08 16.85 -18.32
C ALA A 388 -52.05 15.73 -18.53
N ILE A 389 -50.75 16.02 -18.42
CA ILE A 389 -49.72 14.97 -18.47
C ILE A 389 -49.81 14.01 -17.27
N GLY A 390 -50.11 14.55 -16.08
CA GLY A 390 -50.38 13.74 -14.89
C GLY A 390 -51.51 12.73 -15.09
N SER A 391 -52.66 13.17 -15.59
CA SER A 391 -53.78 12.28 -15.91
C SER A 391 -53.40 11.23 -16.96
N LEU A 392 -52.65 11.59 -17.99
CA LEU A 392 -52.21 10.63 -19.03
C LEU A 392 -51.24 9.56 -18.50
N LEU A 393 -50.39 9.90 -17.51
CA LEU A 393 -49.43 8.98 -16.91
C LEU A 393 -50.02 8.16 -15.75
N PHE A 394 -50.92 8.76 -14.97
CA PHE A 394 -51.28 8.29 -13.63
C PHE A 394 -52.77 8.04 -13.38
N ASP A 395 -53.70 8.47 -14.25
CA ASP A 395 -55.11 8.12 -14.07
C ASP A 395 -55.29 6.61 -14.36
N SER A 396 -55.67 5.86 -13.33
CA SER A 396 -55.74 4.39 -13.41
C SER A 396 -56.70 3.83 -12.38
N THR A 397 -57.50 2.83 -12.77
CA THR A 397 -58.54 2.25 -11.91
C THR A 397 -58.52 0.73 -11.95
N SER A 398 -58.81 0.08 -10.82
CA SER A 398 -59.12 -1.35 -10.74
C SER A 398 -60.49 -1.53 -10.12
N ASN A 399 -61.44 -2.03 -10.90
CA ASN A 399 -62.80 -2.30 -10.47
C ASN A 399 -63.01 -3.81 -10.38
N VAL A 400 -63.52 -4.27 -9.25
CA VAL A 400 -63.89 -5.67 -9.02
C VAL A 400 -65.40 -5.82 -9.12
N SER A 401 -65.85 -6.88 -9.78
CA SER A 401 -67.27 -7.23 -9.88
C SER A 401 -67.47 -8.75 -9.80
N HIS A 402 -68.63 -9.19 -9.32
CA HIS A 402 -68.97 -10.61 -9.29
C HIS A 402 -69.85 -11.01 -10.49
N GLY A 403 -69.31 -11.82 -11.41
CA GLY A 403 -69.95 -12.24 -12.66
C GLY A 403 -70.87 -13.47 -12.54
N GLY A 404 -71.45 -13.72 -11.37
CA GLY A 404 -72.25 -14.91 -11.10
C GLY A 404 -71.44 -16.20 -11.24
N ALA A 405 -71.82 -17.07 -12.17
CA ALA A 405 -71.14 -18.36 -12.41
C ALA A 405 -69.68 -18.23 -12.93
N VAL A 406 -69.26 -17.04 -13.36
CA VAL A 406 -67.87 -16.73 -13.75
C VAL A 406 -66.99 -16.45 -12.52
N GLY A 407 -67.59 -16.21 -11.35
CA GLY A 407 -66.90 -15.79 -10.13
C GLY A 407 -66.49 -14.32 -10.17
N TRP A 408 -65.44 -13.97 -9.41
CA TRP A 408 -64.89 -12.62 -9.39
C TRP A 408 -64.15 -12.27 -10.68
N THR A 409 -64.43 -11.08 -11.20
CA THR A 409 -63.75 -10.47 -12.34
C THR A 409 -63.16 -9.13 -11.92
N THR A 410 -61.96 -8.83 -12.42
CA THR A 410 -61.27 -7.57 -12.18
C THR A 410 -61.08 -6.85 -13.52
N SER A 411 -61.45 -5.57 -13.58
CA SER A 411 -61.37 -4.71 -14.75
C SER A 411 -60.45 -3.53 -14.45
N ASN A 412 -59.28 -3.54 -15.09
CA ASN A 412 -58.25 -2.52 -14.94
C ASN A 412 -58.28 -1.51 -16.09
N SER A 413 -58.06 -0.24 -15.79
CA SER A 413 -57.77 0.83 -16.75
C SER A 413 -56.53 1.61 -16.35
N GLY A 414 -55.80 2.15 -17.32
CA GLY A 414 -54.54 2.84 -17.09
C GLY A 414 -53.39 1.89 -16.72
N LEU A 415 -52.25 2.48 -16.36
CA LEU A 415 -51.00 1.75 -16.17
C LEU A 415 -50.74 1.33 -14.71
N LEU A 416 -50.91 2.25 -13.75
CA LEU A 416 -50.50 2.05 -12.35
C LEU A 416 -51.15 0.81 -11.71
N SER A 417 -52.45 0.59 -11.92
CA SER A 417 -53.17 -0.56 -11.35
C SER A 417 -52.65 -1.92 -11.84
N ASN A 418 -51.85 -1.95 -12.92
CA ASN A 418 -51.21 -3.16 -13.42
C ASN A 418 -49.75 -3.28 -12.94
N LEU A 419 -49.06 -2.17 -12.70
CA LEU A 419 -47.67 -2.15 -12.21
C LEU A 419 -47.58 -2.41 -10.69
N PHE A 420 -48.42 -1.75 -9.90
CA PHE A 420 -48.41 -1.80 -8.43
C PHE A 420 -49.21 -2.98 -7.86
N TYR A 421 -49.57 -3.96 -8.70
CA TYR A 421 -50.37 -5.11 -8.30
C TYR A 421 -49.53 -6.17 -7.57
N THR A 422 -49.88 -6.43 -6.31
CA THR A 422 -49.20 -7.40 -5.43
C THR A 422 -50.14 -8.50 -4.94
N ALA A 423 -49.57 -9.67 -4.64
CA ALA A 423 -50.30 -10.83 -4.17
C ALA A 423 -49.38 -11.66 -3.26
N ALA A 424 -49.97 -12.37 -2.30
CA ALA A 424 -49.22 -13.10 -1.27
C ALA A 424 -48.26 -14.19 -1.83
N THR A 425 -48.51 -14.68 -3.06
CA THR A 425 -47.57 -15.53 -3.79
C THR A 425 -47.57 -15.20 -5.29
N SER A 426 -46.49 -15.54 -5.98
CA SER A 426 -46.38 -15.40 -7.44
C SER A 426 -47.40 -16.24 -8.22
N ALA A 427 -47.89 -17.35 -7.64
CA ALA A 427 -48.97 -18.15 -8.22
C ALA A 427 -50.32 -17.41 -8.17
N LEU A 428 -50.60 -16.71 -7.06
CA LEU A 428 -51.82 -15.94 -6.83
C LEU A 428 -51.89 -14.63 -7.63
N ARG A 429 -50.77 -14.14 -8.21
CA ARG A 429 -50.79 -12.99 -9.13
C ARG A 429 -51.66 -13.16 -10.38
N ARG A 430 -52.18 -14.37 -10.65
CA ARG A 430 -53.14 -14.66 -11.73
C ARG A 430 -54.56 -14.93 -11.20
N SER A 431 -54.80 -14.79 -9.91
CA SER A 431 -56.13 -14.92 -9.32
C SER A 431 -56.97 -13.68 -9.66
N SER A 432 -58.21 -13.89 -10.10
CA SER A 432 -59.19 -12.81 -10.25
C SER A 432 -59.99 -12.57 -8.96
N ASP A 433 -59.75 -13.37 -7.92
CA ASP A 433 -60.41 -13.28 -6.63
C ASP A 433 -59.79 -12.14 -5.80
N PRO A 434 -60.58 -11.12 -5.39
CA PRO A 434 -60.09 -9.97 -4.65
C PRO A 434 -59.42 -10.36 -3.33
N LYS A 435 -59.74 -11.52 -2.73
CA LYS A 435 -59.09 -11.90 -1.47
C LYS A 435 -57.58 -12.14 -1.62
N ASP A 436 -57.10 -12.47 -2.83
CA ASP A 436 -55.75 -13.00 -3.04
C ASP A 436 -54.70 -11.90 -3.35
N TYR A 437 -55.12 -10.64 -3.51
CA TYR A 437 -54.27 -9.52 -3.95
C TYR A 437 -54.51 -8.18 -3.22
N SER A 438 -53.54 -7.29 -3.39
CA SER A 438 -53.41 -5.94 -2.84
C SER A 438 -52.70 -5.03 -3.85
N PHE A 439 -52.50 -3.76 -3.52
CA PHE A 439 -51.71 -2.81 -4.32
C PHE A 439 -50.69 -2.07 -3.45
N ASP A 440 -49.47 -1.92 -3.97
CA ASP A 440 -48.43 -1.10 -3.37
C ASP A 440 -48.74 0.40 -3.57
N ASP A 441 -48.03 1.30 -2.87
CA ASP A 441 -48.30 2.75 -2.96
C ASP A 441 -47.50 3.41 -4.11
N PRO A 442 -48.16 3.89 -5.20
CA PRO A 442 -47.50 4.61 -6.29
C PRO A 442 -47.20 6.07 -5.97
N MET A 443 -47.66 6.62 -4.84
CA MET A 443 -47.62 8.06 -4.57
C MET A 443 -46.18 8.62 -4.62
N GLN A 444 -45.20 7.85 -4.16
CA GLN A 444 -43.79 8.22 -4.18
C GLN A 444 -43.26 8.40 -5.60
N ASP A 445 -43.53 7.45 -6.50
CA ASP A 445 -43.10 7.51 -7.89
C ASP A 445 -43.77 8.66 -8.63
N ILE A 446 -45.06 8.88 -8.38
CA ILE A 446 -45.81 10.01 -8.95
C ILE A 446 -45.16 11.35 -8.53
N ILE A 447 -44.82 11.52 -7.25
CA ILE A 447 -44.18 12.75 -6.76
C ILE A 447 -42.76 12.91 -7.33
N ASN A 448 -41.96 11.83 -7.35
CA ASN A 448 -40.62 11.83 -7.95
C ASN A 448 -40.67 12.19 -9.46
N THR A 449 -41.68 11.72 -10.20
CA THR A 449 -41.91 12.14 -11.60
C THR A 449 -42.21 13.64 -11.71
N TYR A 450 -43.07 14.20 -10.84
CA TYR A 450 -43.32 15.64 -10.85
C TYR A 450 -42.09 16.46 -10.45
N ARG A 451 -41.24 15.94 -9.56
CA ARG A 451 -39.96 16.53 -9.16
C ARG A 451 -38.99 16.62 -10.34
N ASP A 452 -38.80 15.53 -11.09
CA ASP A 452 -37.94 15.50 -12.29
C ASP A 452 -38.51 16.39 -13.40
N MET A 453 -39.81 16.29 -13.70
CA MET A 453 -40.45 17.15 -14.70
C MET A 453 -40.30 18.64 -14.35
N ALA A 454 -40.54 19.07 -13.12
CA ALA A 454 -40.42 20.47 -12.72
C ALA A 454 -38.98 21.02 -12.89
N PHE A 455 -37.97 20.23 -12.56
CA PHE A 455 -36.57 20.60 -12.77
C PHE A 455 -36.22 20.67 -14.26
N ARG A 456 -36.64 19.68 -15.06
CA ARG A 456 -36.46 19.67 -16.52
C ARG A 456 -37.14 20.86 -17.21
N MET A 457 -38.34 21.24 -16.77
CA MET A 457 -39.02 22.44 -17.24
C MET A 457 -38.19 23.70 -16.95
N SER A 458 -37.58 23.78 -15.77
CA SER A 458 -36.71 24.91 -15.37
C SER A 458 -35.47 25.05 -16.25
N LEU A 459 -34.84 23.92 -16.64
CA LEU A 459 -33.72 23.89 -17.59
C LEU A 459 -34.18 24.29 -19.01
N GLN A 460 -35.31 23.74 -19.47
CA GLN A 460 -35.80 23.97 -20.82
C GLN A 460 -36.22 25.44 -21.03
N ALA A 461 -36.95 26.03 -20.08
CA ALA A 461 -37.38 27.43 -20.16
C ALA A 461 -36.19 28.40 -20.14
N ALA A 462 -35.12 28.11 -19.39
CA ALA A 462 -33.88 28.87 -19.47
C ALA A 462 -33.14 28.66 -20.80
N THR A 463 -33.22 27.47 -21.39
CA THR A 463 -32.62 27.19 -22.71
C THR A 463 -33.30 28.00 -23.80
N GLU A 464 -34.64 28.12 -23.77
CA GLU A 464 -35.41 28.96 -24.71
C GLU A 464 -35.07 30.45 -24.59
N GLU A 465 -35.03 31.02 -23.38
CA GLU A 465 -34.67 32.44 -23.16
C GLU A 465 -33.22 32.79 -23.57
N ASN A 466 -32.36 31.78 -23.60
CA ASN A 466 -30.96 31.90 -24.01
C ASN A 466 -30.70 31.49 -25.47
N GLU A 467 -31.74 31.10 -26.23
CA GLU A 467 -31.58 30.64 -27.60
C GLU A 467 -30.97 31.74 -28.50
N GLY A 468 -29.98 31.36 -29.30
CA GLY A 468 -29.26 32.28 -30.21
C GLY A 468 -28.29 33.25 -29.54
N LEU A 469 -28.09 33.18 -28.22
CA LEU A 469 -27.11 33.98 -27.49
C LEU A 469 -25.76 33.26 -27.36
N SER A 470 -24.68 34.02 -27.22
CA SER A 470 -23.36 33.47 -26.87
C SER A 470 -23.25 33.24 -25.37
N ASP A 471 -22.31 32.38 -24.95
CA ASP A 471 -22.03 32.05 -23.53
C ASP A 471 -21.67 33.28 -22.67
N LYS A 472 -21.28 34.39 -23.31
CA LYS A 472 -21.02 35.68 -22.64
C LYS A 472 -22.26 36.57 -22.48
N ASP A 473 -23.32 36.30 -23.26
CA ASP A 473 -24.53 37.11 -23.37
C ASP A 473 -25.78 36.42 -22.81
N VAL A 474 -25.60 35.26 -22.16
CA VAL A 474 -26.65 34.46 -21.48
C VAL A 474 -27.46 35.36 -20.53
N LYS A 475 -28.78 35.41 -20.72
CA LYS A 475 -29.69 36.24 -19.92
C LYS A 475 -30.16 35.55 -18.65
N VAL A 476 -30.44 34.25 -18.75
CA VAL A 476 -31.04 33.46 -17.66
C VAL A 476 -30.05 32.41 -17.19
N PHE A 477 -29.32 32.72 -16.13
CA PHE A 477 -28.43 31.78 -15.45
C PHE A 477 -28.43 32.04 -13.94
N GLN A 478 -28.15 30.99 -13.16
CA GLN A 478 -27.82 31.08 -11.75
C GLN A 478 -26.32 30.81 -11.58
N GLU A 479 -25.61 31.65 -10.83
CA GLU A 479 -24.26 31.37 -10.39
C GLU A 479 -24.33 30.55 -9.10
N VAL A 480 -23.83 29.32 -9.14
CA VAL A 480 -23.97 28.32 -8.08
C VAL A 480 -22.59 27.87 -7.62
N GLY A 481 -22.34 27.91 -6.31
CA GLY A 481 -21.16 27.29 -5.72
C GLY A 481 -21.26 25.78 -5.75
N TYR A 482 -20.23 25.10 -6.24
CA TYR A 482 -20.10 23.65 -6.21
C TYR A 482 -18.94 23.21 -5.32
N THR A 483 -19.08 22.01 -4.75
CA THR A 483 -18.02 21.30 -4.02
C THR A 483 -17.57 20.14 -4.90
N SER A 484 -16.36 20.21 -5.45
CA SER A 484 -15.77 19.09 -6.18
C SER A 484 -15.03 18.17 -5.21
N HIS A 485 -15.30 16.87 -5.26
CA HIS A 485 -14.59 15.84 -4.50
C HIS A 485 -13.49 15.24 -5.36
N THR A 486 -12.32 15.87 -5.37
CA THR A 486 -11.15 15.39 -6.13
C THR A 486 -10.31 14.44 -5.29
N SER A 487 -10.19 13.18 -5.71
CA SER A 487 -9.33 12.21 -5.05
C SER A 487 -7.87 12.39 -5.49
N MET A 488 -7.03 12.99 -4.64
CA MET A 488 -5.61 13.19 -4.93
C MET A 488 -4.74 12.14 -4.23
N ALA A 489 -3.85 11.51 -5.00
CA ALA A 489 -2.89 10.54 -4.51
C ALA A 489 -1.65 11.24 -3.91
N ARG A 490 -1.40 11.02 -2.62
CA ARG A 490 -0.32 11.66 -1.85
C ARG A 490 0.57 10.60 -1.18
N TYR A 491 1.82 10.94 -0.92
CA TYR A 491 2.73 10.05 -0.19
C TYR A 491 2.50 10.12 1.33
N ALA A 492 2.18 8.98 1.91
CA ALA A 492 1.97 8.78 3.32
C ALA A 492 3.10 7.94 3.95
N MET A 493 3.33 8.13 5.24
CA MET A 493 4.37 7.45 6.02
C MET A 493 3.72 6.48 7.00
N ASP A 494 4.05 5.19 6.88
CA ASP A 494 3.74 4.22 7.92
C ASP A 494 4.76 4.34 9.06
N LYS A 495 4.29 4.90 10.18
CA LYS A 495 5.09 5.11 11.40
C LYS A 495 5.57 3.79 12.02
N ALA A 496 4.78 2.73 11.93
CA ALA A 496 5.10 1.42 12.48
C ALA A 496 6.13 0.70 11.59
N ALA A 497 5.91 0.66 10.28
CA ALA A 497 6.89 0.10 9.33
C ALA A 497 8.23 0.85 9.40
N LEU A 498 8.22 2.19 9.47
CA LEU A 498 9.45 2.97 9.63
C LEU A 498 10.18 2.64 10.94
N ALA A 499 9.48 2.55 12.07
CA ALA A 499 10.09 2.22 13.35
C ALA A 499 10.77 0.84 13.33
N VAL A 500 10.08 -0.18 12.81
CA VAL A 500 10.61 -1.54 12.65
C VAL A 500 11.80 -1.57 11.69
N ALA A 501 11.72 -0.84 10.56
CA ALA A 501 12.81 -0.69 9.61
C ALA A 501 14.08 -0.09 10.24
N VAL A 502 13.92 0.96 11.06
CA VAL A 502 15.04 1.62 11.74
C VAL A 502 15.70 0.70 12.78
N VAL A 503 14.92 -0.01 13.59
CA VAL A 503 15.46 -0.97 14.58
C VAL A 503 16.29 -2.06 13.89
N ILE A 504 15.75 -2.69 12.84
CA ILE A 504 16.45 -3.74 12.07
C ILE A 504 17.67 -3.19 11.33
N SER A 505 17.64 -1.94 10.86
CA SER A 505 18.77 -1.27 10.22
C SER A 505 19.93 -0.96 11.17
N LEU A 506 19.66 -0.77 12.46
CA LEU A 506 20.68 -0.48 13.48
C LEU A 506 21.21 -1.76 14.17
N LEU A 507 20.42 -2.83 14.20
CA LEU A 507 20.76 -4.12 14.79
C LEU A 507 22.09 -4.69 14.25
N GLY A 508 22.27 -4.68 12.93
CA GLY A 508 23.52 -5.09 12.28
C GLY A 508 24.73 -4.26 12.70
N PRO A 509 24.74 -2.93 12.47
CA PRO A 509 25.82 -2.03 12.88
C PRO A 509 26.22 -2.16 14.35
N VAL A 510 25.24 -2.22 15.27
CA VAL A 510 25.50 -2.38 16.71
C VAL A 510 26.13 -3.74 17.00
N ALA A 511 25.65 -4.82 16.38
CA ALA A 511 26.22 -6.16 16.55
C ALA A 511 27.68 -6.24 16.03
N THR A 512 27.99 -5.60 14.91
CA THR A 512 29.37 -5.55 14.38
C THR A 512 30.30 -4.67 15.22
N LEU A 513 29.78 -3.61 15.86
CA LEU A 513 30.55 -2.78 16.79
C LEU A 513 31.12 -3.61 17.97
N VAL A 514 30.37 -4.60 18.47
CA VAL A 514 30.82 -5.52 19.54
C VAL A 514 32.03 -6.36 19.11
N LEU A 515 32.12 -6.76 17.83
CA LEU A 515 33.23 -7.56 17.33
C LEU A 515 34.55 -6.78 17.26
N PHE A 516 34.52 -5.46 17.01
CA PHE A 516 35.74 -4.64 17.02
C PHE A 516 36.46 -4.66 18.38
N TRP A 517 35.73 -4.82 19.50
CA TRP A 517 36.26 -4.73 20.86
C TRP A 517 37.57 -5.53 21.06
N GLY A 518 38.62 -4.87 21.53
CA GLY A 518 39.93 -5.48 21.72
C GLY A 518 40.91 -5.32 20.55
N TRP A 519 40.61 -4.51 19.52
CA TRP A 519 41.55 -4.17 18.45
C TRP A 519 42.92 -3.72 18.98
N TRP A 520 42.95 -3.01 20.11
CA TRP A 520 44.15 -2.51 20.78
C TRP A 520 45.10 -3.60 21.31
N LYS A 521 44.67 -4.86 21.41
CA LYS A 521 45.51 -6.01 21.81
C LYS A 521 46.38 -6.55 20.67
N LEU A 522 46.06 -6.21 19.42
CA LEU A 522 46.82 -6.61 18.24
C LEU A 522 48.15 -5.82 18.18
N GLY A 523 49.18 -6.39 17.56
CA GLY A 523 50.52 -5.78 17.43
C GLY A 523 50.84 -5.21 16.05
N ARG A 524 49.97 -5.44 15.07
CA ARG A 524 50.06 -4.99 13.67
C ARG A 524 48.68 -5.06 13.00
N ARG A 525 48.54 -4.46 11.82
CA ARG A 525 47.41 -4.77 10.93
C ARG A 525 47.55 -6.21 10.43
N PHE A 526 46.42 -6.90 10.33
CA PHE A 526 46.31 -8.28 9.86
C PHE A 526 45.28 -8.37 8.76
N THR A 527 45.41 -9.36 7.90
CA THR A 527 44.38 -9.81 6.97
C THR A 527 44.02 -11.28 7.24
N MET A 528 42.92 -11.76 6.67
CA MET A 528 42.62 -13.20 6.54
C MET A 528 43.12 -13.74 5.19
N SER A 529 44.09 -13.11 4.53
CA SER A 529 44.59 -13.60 3.24
C SER A 529 45.28 -14.96 3.41
N PRO A 530 45.15 -15.89 2.43
CA PRO A 530 45.81 -17.20 2.51
C PRO A 530 47.32 -17.08 2.69
N LEU A 531 47.96 -16.10 2.03
CA LEU A 531 49.39 -15.84 2.15
C LEU A 531 49.80 -15.43 3.57
N GLU A 532 48.98 -14.63 4.26
CA GLU A 532 49.29 -14.22 5.63
C GLU A 532 49.02 -15.34 6.66
N MET A 533 48.00 -16.18 6.43
CA MET A 533 47.79 -17.40 7.22
C MET A 533 48.94 -18.40 7.02
N ILE A 534 49.34 -18.63 5.77
CA ILE A 534 50.46 -19.51 5.42
C ILE A 534 51.77 -18.98 6.03
N ASN A 535 52.07 -17.69 5.90
CA ASN A 535 53.26 -17.10 6.54
C ASN A 535 53.23 -17.20 8.07
N ALA A 536 52.07 -17.01 8.70
CA ALA A 536 51.92 -17.17 10.15
C ALA A 536 52.14 -18.62 10.64
N VAL A 537 51.88 -19.61 9.79
CA VAL A 537 52.09 -21.05 10.06
C VAL A 537 53.52 -21.48 9.70
N LEU A 538 54.05 -21.07 8.54
CA LEU A 538 55.39 -21.40 8.04
C LEU A 538 56.53 -20.63 8.72
N ALA A 539 56.23 -19.51 9.40
CA ALA A 539 57.21 -18.84 10.27
C ALA A 539 57.52 -19.64 11.56
N ALA A 540 56.81 -20.75 11.81
CA ALA A 540 57.26 -21.79 12.72
C ALA A 540 58.56 -22.43 12.17
N PRO A 541 59.59 -22.66 13.00
CA PRO A 541 60.92 -22.96 12.49
C PRO A 541 61.03 -24.34 11.83
N VAL A 542 61.21 -24.34 10.51
CA VAL A 542 61.88 -25.43 9.79
C VAL A 542 63.39 -25.29 10.04
N GLU A 543 64.06 -26.39 10.38
CA GLU A 543 65.52 -26.44 10.48
C GLU A 543 66.12 -26.47 9.07
N GLU A 544 67.12 -25.61 8.83
CA GLU A 544 67.99 -25.69 7.66
C GLU A 544 69.37 -26.13 8.19
N GLU A 545 69.79 -27.35 7.86
CA GLU A 545 71.08 -27.92 8.24
C GLU A 545 72.09 -27.82 7.07
N LEU A 546 73.38 -27.84 7.46
CA LEU A 546 74.57 -28.09 6.63
C LEU A 546 75.02 -26.98 5.66
N PHE A 547 76.18 -26.36 5.97
CA PHE A 547 77.48 -26.75 5.40
C PHE A 547 78.63 -25.87 5.92
N GLY A 548 79.82 -26.48 6.09
CA GLY A 548 81.12 -25.79 6.14
C GLY A 548 81.51 -25.16 7.47
N GLY A 549 82.65 -25.58 8.01
CA GLY A 549 83.40 -24.83 9.03
C GLY A 549 84.87 -24.81 8.65
N GLU A 550 85.65 -23.96 9.32
CA GLU A 550 87.09 -24.10 9.54
C GLU A 550 87.50 -23.12 10.65
N ASP A 551 88.18 -23.69 11.65
CA ASP A 551 89.18 -23.22 12.62
C ASP A 551 89.44 -21.72 12.85
N ASP A 552 89.61 -21.35 14.13
CA ASP A 552 90.90 -20.85 14.65
C ASP A 552 90.91 -20.85 16.21
N ASP A 553 92.12 -20.81 16.79
CA ASP A 553 92.49 -21.28 18.14
C ASP A 553 92.37 -20.29 19.34
N GLU A 554 92.80 -20.79 20.51
CA GLU A 554 93.33 -20.14 21.73
C GLU A 554 92.39 -19.77 22.92
N ASP A 555 92.52 -20.60 23.97
CA ASP A 555 92.74 -20.30 25.40
C ASP A 555 91.84 -19.28 26.16
N ASP A 556 91.15 -19.75 27.22
CA ASP A 556 91.81 -19.96 28.53
C ASP A 556 90.84 -20.62 29.57
N GLU A 557 91.37 -21.37 30.54
CA GLU A 557 90.59 -22.05 31.57
C GLU A 557 90.10 -21.08 32.68
N ARG A 558 88.78 -20.93 32.87
CA ARG A 558 88.09 -20.87 34.19
C ARG A 558 86.59 -20.56 34.12
N GLN A 559 85.74 -21.56 33.83
CA GLN A 559 84.34 -21.49 34.30
C GLN A 559 83.56 -22.81 34.43
N ASP A 560 84.26 -23.92 34.68
CA ASP A 560 83.63 -25.23 34.78
C ASP A 560 82.91 -25.45 36.13
N ARG A 561 81.68 -24.91 36.24
CA ARG A 561 80.60 -25.37 37.16
C ARG A 561 79.23 -24.69 37.02
N ARG A 562 79.02 -23.71 36.12
CA ARG A 562 77.68 -23.06 35.95
C ARG A 562 76.93 -23.39 34.65
N GLN A 563 77.60 -23.81 33.57
CA GLN A 563 76.93 -24.02 32.28
C GLN A 563 76.14 -25.36 32.14
N GLN A 564 76.35 -26.36 33.00
CA GLN A 564 75.62 -27.64 32.91
C GLN A 564 74.14 -27.58 33.35
N GLY A 565 73.71 -26.51 34.06
CA GLY A 565 72.32 -26.33 34.48
C GLY A 565 71.42 -25.83 33.35
N GLU A 566 71.75 -24.67 32.78
CA GLU A 566 70.93 -24.00 31.77
C GLU A 566 70.86 -24.77 30.45
N SER A 567 71.97 -25.44 30.07
CA SER A 567 72.05 -26.29 28.88
C SER A 567 71.02 -27.43 28.90
N ARG A 568 70.76 -28.04 30.07
CA ARG A 568 69.77 -29.11 30.22
C ARG A 568 68.33 -28.61 30.18
N SER A 569 68.02 -27.46 30.77
CA SER A 569 66.69 -26.85 30.66
C SER A 569 66.39 -26.35 29.24
N ALA A 570 67.38 -25.76 28.56
CA ALA A 570 67.23 -25.32 27.17
C ALA A 570 67.03 -26.52 26.23
N ALA A 571 67.81 -27.60 26.40
CA ALA A 571 67.66 -28.84 25.62
C ALA A 571 66.31 -29.55 25.87
N ALA A 572 65.83 -29.59 27.13
CA ALA A 572 64.53 -30.17 27.45
C ALA A 572 63.37 -29.40 26.82
N ASN A 573 63.41 -28.05 26.85
CA ASN A 573 62.41 -27.23 26.16
C ASN A 573 62.51 -27.32 24.63
N ARG A 574 63.74 -27.44 24.08
CA ARG A 574 63.97 -27.74 22.65
C ARG A 574 63.28 -29.04 22.25
N ASN A 575 63.52 -30.13 22.98
CA ASN A 575 62.95 -31.44 22.67
C ASN A 575 61.44 -31.48 22.82
N ARG A 576 60.86 -30.75 23.79
CA ARG A 576 59.40 -30.63 23.94
C ARG A 576 58.77 -29.89 22.76
N ASN A 577 59.31 -28.73 22.38
CA ASN A 577 58.86 -27.99 21.21
C ASN A 577 59.04 -28.80 19.90
N ARG A 578 60.13 -29.57 19.78
CA ARG A 578 60.37 -30.48 18.64
C ARG A 578 59.28 -31.55 18.55
N HIS A 579 58.88 -32.13 19.69
CA HIS A 579 57.85 -33.16 19.76
C HIS A 579 56.43 -32.62 19.49
N ASP A 580 56.10 -31.42 19.98
CA ASP A 580 54.79 -30.77 19.76
C ASP A 580 54.65 -30.24 18.31
N GLN A 581 55.73 -29.78 17.68
CA GLN A 581 55.70 -29.35 16.26
C GLN A 581 55.64 -30.52 15.28
N LEU A 582 56.39 -31.60 15.52
CA LEU A 582 56.26 -32.85 14.75
C LEU A 582 54.84 -33.41 14.80
N GLU A 583 54.08 -33.15 15.87
CA GLU A 583 52.67 -33.57 15.94
C GLU A 583 51.78 -32.79 14.96
N VAL A 584 52.04 -31.50 14.72
CA VAL A 584 51.25 -30.67 13.77
C VAL A 584 51.54 -31.07 12.33
N THR A 585 52.82 -31.18 11.94
CA THR A 585 53.19 -31.64 10.59
C THR A 585 52.74 -33.08 10.35
N ARG A 586 52.77 -33.95 11.36
CA ARG A 586 52.24 -35.32 11.25
C ARG A 586 50.72 -35.37 11.12
N VAL A 587 49.98 -34.54 11.86
CA VAL A 587 48.50 -34.45 11.73
C VAL A 587 48.08 -33.89 10.37
N LEU A 588 48.83 -32.92 9.83
CA LEU A 588 48.62 -32.42 8.47
C LEU A 588 48.96 -33.49 7.41
N ALA A 589 50.09 -34.18 7.56
CA ALA A 589 50.51 -35.26 6.66
C ALA A 589 49.51 -36.45 6.64
N GLU A 590 48.99 -36.83 7.80
CA GLU A 590 48.01 -37.91 7.95
C GLU A 590 46.62 -37.55 7.37
N CYS A 591 46.33 -36.25 7.20
CA CYS A 591 45.16 -35.80 6.45
C CYS A 591 45.42 -35.70 4.94
N THR A 592 46.65 -35.43 4.49
CA THR A 592 46.99 -35.46 3.05
C THR A 592 46.94 -36.86 2.45
N ASP A 593 47.24 -37.91 3.22
CA ASP A 593 47.15 -39.32 2.77
C ASP A 593 45.72 -39.77 2.36
N LYS A 594 44.69 -38.98 2.65
CA LYS A 594 43.29 -39.31 2.32
C LYS A 594 42.72 -38.65 1.06
N GLY A 595 43.42 -37.65 0.51
CA GLY A 595 42.88 -36.80 -0.56
C GLY A 595 41.77 -35.86 -0.07
N ASP A 596 41.78 -34.61 -0.55
CA ASP A 596 40.68 -33.64 -0.43
C ASP A 596 40.08 -33.42 0.97
N ALA A 597 40.88 -33.52 2.04
CA ALA A 597 40.43 -33.23 3.40
C ALA A 597 40.06 -31.75 3.57
N SER A 598 38.79 -31.44 3.79
CA SER A 598 38.37 -30.06 4.05
C SER A 598 38.86 -29.56 5.42
N GLY A 599 38.89 -28.24 5.62
CA GLY A 599 39.22 -27.67 6.93
C GLY A 599 38.26 -28.11 8.06
N ALA A 600 37.03 -28.50 7.71
CA ALA A 600 36.09 -29.08 8.66
C ALA A 600 36.44 -30.54 8.99
N ASP A 601 36.91 -31.31 8.02
CA ASP A 601 37.33 -32.70 8.22
C ASP A 601 38.61 -32.79 9.03
N LEU A 602 39.59 -31.91 8.77
CA LEU A 602 40.78 -31.74 9.60
C LEU A 602 40.41 -31.39 11.05
N ALA A 603 39.49 -30.44 11.26
CA ALA A 603 39.03 -30.08 12.60
C ALA A 603 38.27 -31.23 13.30
N ASN A 604 37.47 -32.01 12.57
CA ASN A 604 36.79 -33.20 13.09
C ASN A 604 37.78 -34.34 13.39
N HIS A 605 38.82 -34.52 12.56
CA HIS A 605 39.84 -35.56 12.73
C HIS A 605 40.69 -35.31 13.98
N ILE A 606 41.19 -34.07 14.17
CA ILE A 606 41.89 -33.63 15.38
C ILE A 606 41.06 -33.92 16.64
N ARG A 607 39.74 -33.64 16.58
CA ARG A 607 38.80 -33.89 17.67
C ARG A 607 38.58 -35.38 17.97
N GLN A 608 38.50 -36.24 16.95
CA GLN A 608 38.28 -37.68 17.16
C GLN A 608 39.52 -38.39 17.71
N LYS A 609 40.73 -37.92 17.38
CA LYS A 609 41.97 -38.62 17.71
C LYS A 609 42.49 -38.37 19.14
N LYS A 610 42.25 -37.19 19.74
CA LYS A 610 42.62 -36.88 21.14
C LYS A 610 41.41 -36.90 22.07
N LYS A 611 41.28 -37.97 22.85
CA LYS A 611 40.17 -38.26 23.77
C LYS A 611 40.20 -37.46 25.10
N GLY A 612 40.73 -36.22 25.10
CA GLY A 612 40.96 -35.43 26.31
C GLY A 612 41.09 -33.92 26.08
N GLU A 613 42.15 -33.48 25.39
CA GLU A 613 42.44 -32.05 25.19
C GLU A 613 42.71 -31.73 23.71
N GLU A 614 42.01 -30.70 23.20
CA GLU A 614 42.14 -30.18 21.84
C GLU A 614 43.36 -29.24 21.77
N PRO A 615 44.25 -29.34 20.76
CA PRO A 615 45.42 -28.47 20.67
C PRO A 615 45.02 -26.98 20.59
N VAL A 616 45.70 -26.15 21.38
CA VAL A 616 45.48 -24.70 21.43
C VAL A 616 46.54 -24.02 20.58
N LEU A 617 46.11 -23.35 19.50
CA LEU A 617 46.99 -22.48 18.72
C LEU A 617 47.08 -21.12 19.39
N LYS A 618 48.31 -20.66 19.61
CA LYS A 618 48.61 -19.30 20.05
C LYS A 618 49.54 -18.61 19.05
N TYR A 619 49.12 -17.44 18.57
CA TYR A 619 49.94 -16.58 17.73
C TYR A 619 50.73 -15.60 18.60
N GLY A 620 52.04 -15.49 18.37
CA GLY A 620 52.89 -14.63 19.18
C GLY A 620 54.29 -14.45 18.59
N VAL A 621 55.14 -13.79 19.36
CA VAL A 621 56.57 -13.64 19.06
C VAL A 621 57.30 -14.86 19.62
N ASP A 622 58.10 -15.53 18.80
CA ASP A 622 58.93 -16.66 19.20
C ASP A 622 60.18 -16.22 19.97
N GLY A 623 60.95 -17.19 20.49
CA GLY A 623 62.21 -16.92 21.20
C GLY A 623 63.32 -16.29 20.34
N ARG A 624 63.08 -16.05 19.04
CA ARG A 624 63.98 -15.39 18.08
C ARG A 624 63.42 -14.05 17.57
N GLY A 625 62.34 -13.56 18.16
CA GLY A 625 61.71 -12.29 17.77
C GLY A 625 60.82 -12.36 16.53
N LYS A 626 60.62 -13.53 15.92
CA LYS A 626 59.77 -13.72 14.73
C LYS A 626 58.34 -14.07 15.12
N LEU A 627 57.37 -13.63 14.33
CA LEU A 627 55.95 -13.91 14.56
C LEU A 627 55.59 -15.30 14.03
N SER A 628 55.11 -16.20 14.89
CA SER A 628 54.68 -17.56 14.50
C SER A 628 53.44 -18.01 15.26
N MET A 629 52.68 -18.94 14.67
CA MET A 629 51.73 -19.77 15.41
C MET A 629 52.46 -20.92 16.09
N GLN A 630 52.23 -21.10 17.38
CA GLN A 630 52.73 -22.22 18.16
C GLN A 630 51.55 -22.98 18.76
N VAL A 631 51.61 -24.32 18.69
CA VAL A 631 50.70 -25.16 19.48
C VAL A 631 51.24 -25.18 20.90
N VAL A 632 50.43 -24.68 21.83
CA VAL A 632 50.72 -24.76 23.26
C VAL A 632 50.11 -26.07 23.74
N GLY A 633 50.97 -27.08 23.97
CA GLY A 633 50.53 -28.40 24.41
C GLY A 633 49.73 -28.36 25.72
N GLY A 634 48.73 -29.25 25.83
CA GLY A 634 47.94 -29.49 27.04
C GLY A 634 48.80 -30.07 28.17
N GLY A 635 49.60 -29.22 28.80
CA GLY A 635 50.43 -29.56 29.94
C GLY A 635 49.69 -29.28 31.23
N GLY A 636 49.38 -30.34 31.99
CA GLY A 636 48.59 -30.28 33.23
C GLY A 636 49.09 -29.26 34.24
N GLY A 637 48.47 -28.08 34.23
CA GLY A 637 48.62 -27.01 35.21
C GLY A 637 47.27 -26.31 35.28
N GLY A 638 46.54 -26.53 36.37
CA GLY A 638 45.10 -26.21 36.44
C GLY A 638 44.78 -24.75 36.17
N MET A 639 44.48 -24.41 34.91
CA MET A 639 43.99 -23.10 34.52
C MET A 639 42.52 -22.99 34.95
N ARG A 640 42.37 -22.76 36.26
CA ARG A 640 41.13 -22.53 37.00
C ARG A 640 40.21 -21.67 36.12
N ARG A 641 39.04 -22.21 35.73
CA ARG A 641 38.02 -21.52 34.90
C ARG A 641 37.62 -20.19 35.56
N ARG A 642 38.39 -19.15 35.33
CA ARG A 642 38.02 -17.79 35.68
C ARG A 642 37.02 -17.37 34.62
N ARG A 643 35.73 -17.48 34.96
CA ARG A 643 34.68 -16.70 34.30
C ARG A 643 35.04 -15.22 34.50
N GLU A 644 35.83 -14.66 33.61
CA GLU A 644 35.85 -13.21 33.43
C GLU A 644 34.45 -12.82 32.95
N LYS A 645 33.74 -12.10 33.82
CA LYS A 645 32.43 -11.52 33.52
C LYS A 645 32.61 -10.32 32.59
N GLU A 646 33.10 -10.54 31.37
CA GLU A 646 33.01 -9.56 30.29
C GLU A 646 31.94 -10.04 29.30
N GLY A 647 30.85 -9.28 29.14
CA GLY A 647 29.73 -9.64 28.25
C GLY A 647 28.44 -10.07 28.95
N GLY A 648 28.08 -9.45 30.09
CA GLY A 648 26.81 -9.69 30.78
C GLY A 648 25.55 -9.49 29.91
N PHE A 649 25.65 -8.71 28.84
CA PHE A 649 24.56 -8.49 27.88
C PHE A 649 24.37 -9.66 26.90
N VAL A 650 25.46 -10.29 26.43
CA VAL A 650 25.41 -11.35 25.42
C VAL A 650 25.00 -12.70 26.03
N SER A 651 25.43 -12.99 27.26
CA SER A 651 24.99 -14.21 27.96
C SER A 651 23.48 -14.19 28.26
N GLY A 652 22.94 -13.04 28.69
CA GLY A 652 21.51 -12.89 28.99
C GLY A 652 20.62 -13.05 27.75
N LEU A 653 21.05 -12.54 26.59
CA LEU A 653 20.31 -12.70 25.34
C LEU A 653 20.25 -14.17 24.87
N VAL A 654 21.30 -14.94 25.12
CA VAL A 654 21.39 -16.37 24.77
C VAL A 654 20.51 -17.23 25.71
N ASP A 655 20.45 -16.91 27.00
CA ASP A 655 19.58 -17.60 27.96
C ASP A 655 18.09 -17.29 27.73
N VAL A 656 17.73 -16.16 27.10
CA VAL A 656 16.34 -15.83 26.71
C VAL A 656 15.94 -16.49 25.38
N LEU A 657 16.84 -16.57 24.39
CA LEU A 657 16.53 -17.11 23.06
C LEU A 657 16.61 -18.66 22.94
N LEU A 658 17.03 -19.36 23.99
CA LEU A 658 17.20 -20.82 23.99
C LEU A 658 16.39 -21.57 25.08
N ASN A 659 15.60 -20.88 25.90
CA ASN A 659 14.76 -21.51 26.93
C ASN A 659 13.25 -21.54 26.61
N ASP A 660 12.81 -20.90 25.52
CA ASP A 660 11.45 -21.04 24.97
C ASP A 660 11.49 -21.84 23.64
N ALA A 661 11.89 -23.12 23.74
CA ALA A 661 11.80 -24.13 22.68
C ALA A 661 11.74 -25.56 23.28
#